data_AF-A0A368GX53-F1
#
_entry.id   AF-A0A368GX53-F1
#
_cell.length_a   1.000
_cell.length_b   1.000
_cell.length_c   1.000
_cell.angle_alpha   90.00
_cell.angle_beta   90.00
_cell.angle_gamma   90.00
#
_symmetry.space_group_name_H-M   'P 1'
#
loop_
_entity.id
_entity.type
_entity.pdbx_description
1 polymer ?
#
loop_
_entity_poly.entity_id
_entity_poly.type
_entity_poly.pdbx_seq_one_letter_code
_entity_poly.pdbx_strand_id
1 'polypeptide(L)'
;MREVRAAETTAQRDARLEENRLRNDESRAAESSEQREARLEEQRLRSAESRAAETCEQHDSRLQLNRLRIGELRAAETPQEYHSRLEEQRQRAAESRATETPGQRISRLEGSRLRTAETRAAETPEQRDIRRDDNRLRTAESRAAETPEQRDTRREDNRLRMTETRAAETSEQHATRLEDNRLRMTESRAAETPEQREDRLQNERMQRLHSRQTFRRADLRLAAFRYDPNYNYREHPRVVIGKMDVICPHCQAKRFRGETPGMCCSGGKVKLPPLNPPPEPLLSYMPGTTTESKHFLQNIRRYNSCFQMTSFGTTATVQEGGFMPTFKVKGQIYHRVGSLLPLPSETPKFLQIYFMGDEEQEVNQRCENTDGTRRNIVLNLQRMFHQHNNLVKVFKTALERMPTDEYRIVIRADKRPAGEHERRFNAPTVNEVAVVMVEDEFERRDIIIQKRNDSLQRISETHRSYDALQYPILFWEGEDGYHFNIMQTDPRTGLSLTKKVSAKDFYANRIMIRDASTNHLLKCRQLFHQFIVDMYAKIESERLLYIRLNQRKLRVDDYIHLRDAIANDGNSTDVGRLVILPATYTGSPRHMHEYAQDAMLYVRTCGRPDLFITFTCNPEWTEIKDELFPGQVPSDRHDLIARVFKQKLSKFMDVITKSHIFGETRCWLYSVEWQKRGLPHAHVLIWLKDKIHPTQIDAIISAEIPNPEQDPGLFEIVTKSMIHGPCGSLNPTSPCMKDRKCSKRYPREFIQETQTGNDGYPLYRRRKPGEGGFAAVVKMRVNNQQTEIEVDNRWVVPYNPLLSKMFEAHINVEYCNSVKSIKYICKYVTKGNDMAVFRLEDENRALDEILQYLMGRFINTNEGVWHILCFSIHECYPPVVHLSVHLENGQRIYFTADAARERAANPPNTTLTAFFQLCQQDSFARTLLYPEVPKYYTWNTSRKVFCKRKQGAPVPGTDVRESDALGRVYTVHPNNDECYFLRLLLHTVRGPTSFADLKIVDGEVCETYREACQRRGLLENDQH
;
A
#
# COMPACT_ATOMS: atom_id res chain seq x y z
N MET A 1 121.93 -6.08 3.98
CA MET A 1 120.61 -6.18 3.29
C MET A 1 119.86 -4.85 3.27
N ARG A 2 119.67 -4.14 4.40
CA ARG A 2 118.96 -2.86 4.39
C ARG A 2 119.69 -1.73 3.65
N GLU A 3 121.02 -1.66 3.72
CA GLU A 3 121.80 -0.64 3.01
C GLU A 3 121.88 -0.89 1.49
N VAL A 4 121.91 -2.15 1.06
CA VAL A 4 121.83 -2.53 -0.37
C VAL A 4 120.46 -2.19 -0.96
N ARG A 5 119.38 -2.28 -0.17
CA ARG A 5 118.00 -1.95 -0.58
C ARG A 5 117.71 -0.45 -0.66
N ALA A 6 118.55 0.38 -0.02
CA ALA A 6 118.40 1.84 -0.07
C ALA A 6 118.98 2.44 -1.35
N ALA A 7 119.85 1.71 -2.06
CA ALA A 7 120.45 2.11 -3.32
C ALA A 7 119.77 1.48 -4.56
N GLU A 8 118.69 0.69 -4.38
CA GLU A 8 117.92 0.09 -5.47
C GLU A 8 117.20 1.19 -6.29
N THR A 9 117.33 1.14 -7.62
CA THR A 9 116.47 1.95 -8.50
C THR A 9 115.03 1.44 -8.46
N THR A 10 114.05 2.29 -8.79
CA THR A 10 112.62 1.93 -8.76
C THR A 10 112.33 0.66 -9.55
N ALA A 11 112.95 0.50 -10.73
CA ALA A 11 112.83 -0.71 -11.55
C ALA A 11 113.41 -1.96 -10.86
N GLN A 12 114.54 -1.85 -10.15
CA GLN A 12 115.12 -2.97 -9.41
C GLN A 12 114.28 -3.32 -8.17
N ARG A 13 113.72 -2.31 -7.50
CA ARG A 13 112.80 -2.50 -6.37
C ARG A 13 111.51 -3.18 -6.83
N ASP A 14 110.93 -2.75 -7.95
CA ASP A 14 109.70 -3.31 -8.48
C ASP A 14 109.91 -4.73 -9.00
N ALA A 15 111.03 -5.00 -9.69
CA ALA A 15 111.41 -6.35 -10.09
C ALA A 15 111.58 -7.29 -8.87
N ARG A 16 112.21 -6.83 -7.79
CA ARG A 16 112.34 -7.61 -6.56
C ARG A 16 111.01 -7.81 -5.85
N LEU A 17 110.15 -6.80 -5.84
CA LEU A 17 108.81 -6.90 -5.24
C LEU A 17 107.95 -7.89 -6.03
N GLU A 18 108.04 -7.87 -7.34
CA GLU A 18 107.32 -8.79 -8.22
C GLU A 18 107.88 -10.21 -8.10
N GLU A 19 109.20 -10.39 -8.00
CA GLU A 19 109.82 -11.68 -7.73
C GLU A 19 109.41 -12.25 -6.36
N ASN A 20 109.35 -11.41 -5.33
CA ASN A 20 108.81 -11.81 -4.02
C ASN A 20 107.32 -12.13 -4.08
N ARG A 21 106.55 -11.43 -4.92
CA ARG A 21 105.12 -11.66 -5.08
C ARG A 21 104.88 -13.00 -5.75
N LEU A 22 105.61 -13.29 -6.83
CA LEU A 22 105.61 -14.58 -7.53
C LEU A 22 106.02 -15.72 -6.59
N ARG A 23 107.09 -15.56 -5.80
CA ARG A 23 107.49 -16.56 -4.78
C ARG A 23 106.41 -16.81 -3.73
N ASN A 24 105.75 -15.75 -3.26
CA ASN A 24 104.68 -15.88 -2.27
C ASN A 24 103.43 -16.53 -2.90
N ASP A 25 103.13 -16.23 -4.15
CA ASP A 25 101.98 -16.82 -4.85
C ASP A 25 102.23 -18.29 -5.19
N GLU A 26 103.45 -18.68 -5.56
CA GLU A 26 103.86 -20.10 -5.67
C GLU A 26 103.77 -20.82 -4.32
N SER A 27 104.26 -20.19 -3.23
CA SER A 27 104.12 -20.75 -1.88
C SER A 27 102.66 -20.91 -1.47
N ARG A 28 101.79 -19.96 -1.82
CA ARG A 28 100.34 -20.01 -1.52
C ARG A 28 99.60 -21.03 -2.36
N ALA A 29 100.03 -21.24 -3.60
CA ALA A 29 99.46 -22.25 -4.48
C ALA A 29 99.78 -23.68 -4.01
N ALA A 30 100.92 -23.85 -3.31
CA ALA A 30 101.32 -25.11 -2.69
C ALA A 30 100.75 -25.34 -1.27
N GLU A 31 100.02 -24.39 -0.68
CA GLU A 31 99.39 -24.54 0.65
C GLU A 31 98.25 -25.56 0.61
N SER A 32 98.19 -26.45 1.61
CA SER A 32 96.98 -27.25 1.83
C SER A 32 95.82 -26.37 2.33
N SER A 33 94.57 -26.84 2.22
CA SER A 33 93.39 -26.10 2.70
C SER A 33 93.51 -25.71 4.19
N GLU A 34 94.04 -26.62 5.02
CA GLU A 34 94.24 -26.37 6.45
C GLU A 34 95.36 -25.34 6.72
N GLN A 35 96.46 -25.39 5.97
CA GLN A 35 97.54 -24.39 6.07
C GLN A 35 97.05 -23.01 5.63
N ARG A 36 96.22 -22.96 4.58
CA ARG A 36 95.60 -21.72 4.09
C ARG A 36 94.62 -21.13 5.11
N GLU A 37 93.78 -21.96 5.73
CA GLU A 37 92.87 -21.51 6.78
C GLU A 37 93.61 -21.04 8.03
N ALA A 38 94.61 -21.78 8.49
CA ALA A 38 95.43 -21.38 9.64
C ALA A 38 96.13 -20.02 9.40
N ARG A 39 96.70 -19.79 8.21
CA ARG A 39 97.31 -18.50 7.86
C ARG A 39 96.27 -17.38 7.77
N LEU A 40 95.11 -17.64 7.17
CA LEU A 40 94.04 -16.64 7.06
C LEU A 40 93.48 -16.29 8.44
N GLU A 41 93.35 -17.26 9.33
CA GLU A 41 92.88 -17.05 10.70
C GLU A 41 93.92 -16.29 11.52
N GLU A 42 95.21 -16.63 11.42
CA GLU A 42 96.29 -15.87 12.04
C GLU A 42 96.33 -14.42 11.51
N GLN A 43 96.08 -14.22 10.22
CA GLN A 43 95.99 -12.89 9.62
C GLN A 43 94.75 -12.11 10.10
N ARG A 44 93.60 -12.77 10.27
CA ARG A 44 92.39 -12.16 10.85
C ARG A 44 92.62 -11.77 12.30
N LEU A 45 93.25 -12.63 13.11
CA LEU A 45 93.61 -12.38 14.51
C LEU A 45 94.55 -11.17 14.63
N ARG A 46 95.65 -11.15 13.88
CA ARG A 46 96.58 -10.00 13.87
C ARG A 46 95.89 -8.70 13.41
N SER A 47 94.99 -8.78 12.44
CA SER A 47 94.21 -7.63 11.97
C SER A 47 93.18 -7.17 12.99
N ALA A 48 92.58 -8.08 13.74
CA ALA A 48 91.63 -7.79 14.80
C ALA A 48 92.33 -7.15 16.01
N GLU A 49 93.48 -7.68 16.42
CA GLU A 49 94.33 -7.10 17.47
C GLU A 49 94.80 -5.70 17.08
N SER A 50 95.27 -5.52 15.85
CA SER A 50 95.64 -4.19 15.35
C SER A 50 94.47 -3.21 15.34
N ARG A 51 93.25 -3.66 15.01
CA ARG A 51 92.03 -2.81 15.02
C ARG A 51 91.55 -2.50 16.42
N ALA A 52 91.69 -3.43 17.35
CA ALA A 52 91.31 -3.24 18.76
C ALA A 52 92.24 -2.23 19.47
N ALA A 53 93.49 -2.11 19.00
CA ALA A 53 94.45 -1.11 19.47
C ALA A 53 94.36 0.26 18.77
N GLU A 54 93.46 0.44 17.78
CA GLU A 54 93.26 1.73 17.09
C GLU A 54 92.60 2.76 18.02
N THR A 55 93.14 3.99 18.03
CA THR A 55 92.43 5.15 18.60
C THR A 55 91.26 5.56 17.70
N CYS A 56 90.26 6.30 18.23
CA CYS A 56 89.11 6.75 17.43
C CYS A 56 89.51 7.52 16.17
N GLU A 57 90.54 8.37 16.22
CA GLU A 57 91.03 9.09 15.04
C GLU A 57 91.70 8.18 14.00
N GLN A 58 92.44 7.16 14.44
CA GLN A 58 93.05 6.17 13.55
C GLN A 58 91.97 5.28 12.91
N HIS A 59 90.95 4.91 13.68
CA HIS A 59 89.80 4.15 13.21
C HIS A 59 89.02 4.93 12.14
N ASP A 60 88.72 6.21 12.39
CA ASP A 60 87.99 7.05 11.44
C ASP A 60 88.83 7.36 10.21
N SER A 61 90.13 7.62 10.37
CA SER A 61 91.06 7.80 9.24
C SER A 61 91.13 6.53 8.37
N ARG A 62 91.20 5.34 8.96
CA ARG A 62 91.16 4.08 8.21
C ARG A 62 89.84 3.88 7.48
N LEU A 63 88.71 4.16 8.14
CA LEU A 63 87.39 4.05 7.51
C LEU A 63 87.19 5.06 6.39
N GLN A 64 87.75 6.27 6.53
CA GLN A 64 87.71 7.30 5.50
C GLN A 64 88.60 6.92 4.32
N LEU A 65 89.82 6.44 4.57
CA LEU A 65 90.73 5.96 3.51
C LEU A 65 90.12 4.75 2.78
N ASN A 66 89.47 3.84 3.50
CA ASN A 66 88.81 2.69 2.91
C ASN A 66 87.55 3.09 2.11
N ARG A 67 86.80 4.08 2.58
CA ARG A 67 85.68 4.68 1.81
C ARG A 67 86.17 5.33 0.52
N LEU A 68 87.27 6.08 0.56
CA LEU A 68 87.88 6.69 -0.62
C LEU A 68 88.35 5.63 -1.61
N ARG A 69 89.10 4.62 -1.13
CA ARG A 69 89.58 3.51 -1.98
C ARG A 69 88.44 2.72 -2.63
N ILE A 70 87.40 2.39 -1.87
CA ILE A 70 86.20 1.72 -2.39
C ILE A 70 85.45 2.64 -3.37
N GLY A 71 85.40 3.94 -3.09
CA GLY A 71 84.81 4.94 -3.98
C GLY A 71 85.53 5.04 -5.33
N GLU A 72 86.86 5.06 -5.32
CA GLU A 72 87.68 5.05 -6.53
C GLU A 72 87.51 3.75 -7.33
N LEU A 73 87.51 2.59 -6.66
CA LEU A 73 87.26 1.30 -7.31
C LEU A 73 85.86 1.27 -7.96
N ARG A 74 84.84 1.81 -7.29
CA ARG A 74 83.47 1.89 -7.82
C ARG A 74 83.33 2.90 -8.96
N ALA A 75 84.08 3.98 -8.93
CA ALA A 75 84.09 4.96 -10.02
C ALA A 75 84.75 4.42 -11.30
N ALA A 76 85.65 3.43 -11.16
CA ALA A 76 86.29 2.73 -12.27
C ALA A 76 85.49 1.51 -12.78
N GLU A 77 84.36 1.14 -12.16
CA GLU A 77 83.51 0.02 -12.60
C GLU A 77 82.87 0.33 -13.96
N THR A 78 82.91 -0.63 -14.88
CA THR A 78 82.08 -0.58 -16.09
C THR A 78 80.59 -0.78 -15.75
N PRO A 79 79.64 -0.34 -16.59
CA PRO A 79 78.21 -0.54 -16.32
C PRO A 79 77.82 -2.01 -16.08
N GLN A 80 78.47 -2.96 -16.76
CA GLN A 80 78.24 -4.40 -16.54
C GLN A 80 78.73 -4.86 -15.17
N GLU A 81 79.92 -4.45 -14.74
CA GLU A 81 80.46 -4.78 -13.42
C GLU A 81 79.63 -4.14 -12.30
N TYR A 82 79.16 -2.90 -12.51
CA TYR A 82 78.24 -2.21 -11.60
C TYR A 82 76.93 -2.98 -11.41
N HIS A 83 76.31 -3.41 -12.52
CA HIS A 83 75.08 -4.19 -12.47
C HIS A 83 75.29 -5.56 -11.83
N SER A 84 76.36 -6.26 -12.21
CA SER A 84 76.69 -7.58 -11.65
C SER A 84 76.93 -7.50 -10.14
N ARG A 85 77.64 -6.47 -9.64
CA ARG A 85 77.83 -6.26 -8.20
C ARG A 85 76.53 -5.97 -7.48
N LEU A 86 75.66 -5.13 -8.06
CA LEU A 86 74.35 -4.83 -7.48
C LEU A 86 73.46 -6.06 -7.41
N GLU A 87 73.53 -6.92 -8.42
CA GLU A 87 72.81 -8.18 -8.48
C GLU A 87 73.34 -9.17 -7.44
N GLU A 88 74.66 -9.34 -7.34
CA GLU A 88 75.29 -10.13 -6.28
C GLU A 88 74.91 -9.62 -4.88
N GLN A 89 74.90 -8.29 -4.69
CA GLN A 89 74.53 -7.69 -3.41
C GLN A 89 73.05 -7.90 -3.09
N ARG A 90 72.17 -7.81 -4.09
CA ARG A 90 70.74 -8.12 -3.95
C ARG A 90 70.54 -9.59 -3.60
N GLN A 91 71.29 -10.48 -4.24
CA GLN A 91 71.20 -11.93 -4.02
C GLN A 91 71.67 -12.31 -2.61
N ARG A 92 72.84 -11.82 -2.18
CA ARG A 92 73.32 -12.02 -0.79
C ARG A 92 72.34 -11.45 0.25
N ALA A 93 71.75 -10.28 -0.03
CA ALA A 93 70.74 -9.70 0.86
C ALA A 93 69.43 -10.51 0.87
N ALA A 94 69.04 -11.09 -0.26
CA ALA A 94 67.87 -11.95 -0.36
C ALA A 94 68.10 -13.29 0.38
N GLU A 95 69.26 -13.90 0.22
CA GLU A 95 69.66 -15.12 0.91
C GLU A 95 69.70 -14.92 2.43
N SER A 96 70.32 -13.83 2.89
CA SER A 96 70.31 -13.46 4.31
C SER A 96 68.89 -13.25 4.84
N ARG A 97 68.00 -12.60 4.08
CA ARG A 97 66.60 -12.39 4.45
C ARG A 97 65.77 -13.67 4.44
N ALA A 98 66.09 -14.62 3.57
CA ALA A 98 65.40 -15.90 3.48
C ALA A 98 65.66 -16.75 4.73
N THR A 99 66.83 -16.59 5.36
CA THR A 99 67.19 -17.26 6.62
C THR A 99 66.75 -16.51 7.88
N GLU A 100 66.08 -15.35 7.76
CA GLU A 100 65.60 -14.57 8.92
C GLU A 100 64.42 -15.27 9.62
N THR A 101 64.51 -15.39 10.95
CA THR A 101 63.34 -15.75 11.77
C THR A 101 62.29 -14.64 11.80
N PRO A 102 61.01 -14.93 12.10
CA PRO A 102 59.96 -13.91 12.20
C PRO A 102 60.31 -12.74 13.15
N GLY A 103 60.96 -13.03 14.29
CA GLY A 103 61.42 -12.01 15.24
C GLY A 103 62.53 -11.11 14.67
N GLN A 104 63.52 -11.69 14.00
CA GLN A 104 64.58 -10.92 13.32
C GLN A 104 64.01 -10.07 12.17
N ARG A 105 63.03 -10.60 11.44
CA ARG A 105 62.32 -9.86 10.38
C ARG A 105 61.58 -8.64 10.93
N ILE A 106 60.84 -8.80 12.05
CA ILE A 106 60.15 -7.70 12.72
C ILE A 106 61.17 -6.65 13.18
N SER A 107 62.24 -7.06 13.86
CA SER A 107 63.28 -6.15 14.36
C SER A 107 63.98 -5.38 13.23
N ARG A 108 64.28 -6.04 12.09
CA ARG A 108 64.83 -5.35 10.91
C ARG A 108 63.83 -4.36 10.29
N LEU A 109 62.57 -4.75 10.14
CA LEU A 109 61.54 -3.87 9.57
C LEU A 109 61.29 -2.66 10.47
N GLU A 110 61.26 -2.87 11.78
CA GLU A 110 61.11 -1.82 12.77
C GLU A 110 62.33 -0.90 12.83
N GLY A 111 63.55 -1.46 12.82
CA GLY A 111 64.78 -0.69 12.70
C GLY A 111 64.87 0.11 11.40
N SER A 112 64.37 -0.45 10.29
CA SER A 112 64.28 0.28 9.01
C SER A 112 63.24 1.40 9.08
N ARG A 113 62.10 1.16 9.74
CA ARG A 113 61.06 2.17 9.97
C ARG A 113 61.60 3.33 10.81
N LEU A 114 62.31 3.04 11.89
CA LEU A 114 62.92 4.02 12.78
C LEU A 114 63.98 4.86 12.05
N ARG A 115 64.93 4.24 11.36
CA ARG A 115 65.93 4.99 10.56
C ARG A 115 65.30 5.89 9.51
N THR A 116 64.25 5.40 8.85
CA THR A 116 63.49 6.19 7.86
C THR A 116 62.72 7.33 8.50
N ALA A 117 62.18 7.13 9.70
CA ALA A 117 61.50 8.18 10.46
C ALA A 117 62.49 9.25 10.94
N GLU A 118 63.66 8.87 11.43
CA GLU A 118 64.73 9.79 11.86
C GLU A 118 65.26 10.62 10.69
N THR A 119 65.53 9.99 9.54
CA THR A 119 65.93 10.73 8.33
C THR A 119 64.83 11.69 7.87
N ARG A 120 63.55 11.27 7.88
CA ARG A 120 62.42 12.15 7.54
C ARG A 120 62.21 13.30 8.51
N ALA A 121 62.50 13.10 9.80
CA ALA A 121 62.41 14.13 10.82
C ALA A 121 63.53 15.18 10.66
N ALA A 122 64.71 14.76 10.17
CA ALA A 122 65.83 15.64 9.87
C ALA A 122 65.73 16.36 8.50
N GLU A 123 64.71 16.06 7.67
CA GLU A 123 64.48 16.73 6.38
C GLU A 123 64.06 18.19 6.56
N THR A 124 64.77 19.10 5.89
CA THR A 124 64.32 20.49 5.69
C THR A 124 63.05 20.54 4.82
N PRO A 125 62.24 21.61 4.90
CA PRO A 125 61.05 21.76 4.07
C PRO A 125 61.33 21.60 2.57
N GLU A 126 62.41 22.18 2.03
CA GLU A 126 62.74 22.00 0.60
C GLU A 126 63.09 20.54 0.26
N GLN A 127 63.87 19.85 1.09
CA GLN A 127 64.21 18.44 0.87
C GLN A 127 62.97 17.54 0.94
N ARG A 128 62.03 17.87 1.83
CA ARG A 128 60.76 17.16 1.97
C ARG A 128 59.87 17.32 0.74
N ASP A 129 59.82 18.52 0.17
CA ASP A 129 59.03 18.81 -1.02
C ASP A 129 59.65 18.19 -2.27
N ILE A 130 60.97 18.27 -2.43
CA ILE A 130 61.69 17.55 -3.49
C ILE A 130 61.37 16.06 -3.41
N ARG A 131 61.48 15.43 -2.22
CA ARG A 131 61.15 14.00 -2.07
C ARG A 131 59.68 13.69 -2.38
N ARG A 132 58.74 14.56 -1.98
CA ARG A 132 57.31 14.38 -2.25
C ARG A 132 57.02 14.44 -3.75
N ASP A 133 57.66 15.37 -4.44
CA ASP A 133 57.57 15.54 -5.88
C ASP A 133 58.22 14.37 -6.64
N ASP A 134 59.39 13.93 -6.20
CA ASP A 134 60.10 12.78 -6.76
C ASP A 134 59.29 11.48 -6.60
N ASN A 135 58.63 11.31 -5.45
CA ASN A 135 57.75 10.18 -5.20
C ASN A 135 56.44 10.27 -6.00
N ARG A 136 55.91 11.49 -6.21
CA ARG A 136 54.75 11.74 -7.09
C ARG A 136 55.09 11.38 -8.53
N LEU A 137 56.24 11.80 -9.03
CA LEU A 137 56.74 11.52 -10.39
C LEU A 137 56.96 10.02 -10.60
N ARG A 138 57.69 9.35 -9.70
CA ARG A 138 57.89 7.89 -9.76
C ARG A 138 56.57 7.11 -9.73
N THR A 139 55.62 7.54 -8.89
CA THR A 139 54.31 6.90 -8.83
C THR A 139 53.51 7.14 -10.11
N ALA A 140 53.61 8.32 -10.72
CA ALA A 140 52.95 8.63 -11.98
C ALA A 140 53.54 7.82 -13.15
N GLU A 141 54.87 7.73 -13.25
CA GLU A 141 55.57 6.90 -14.24
C GLU A 141 55.22 5.41 -14.09
N SER A 142 55.25 4.90 -12.85
CA SER A 142 54.83 3.52 -12.57
C SER A 142 53.38 3.28 -12.98
N ARG A 143 52.46 4.21 -12.73
CA ARG A 143 51.04 4.09 -13.12
C ARG A 143 50.82 4.22 -14.63
N ALA A 144 51.64 5.00 -15.31
CA ALA A 144 51.59 5.14 -16.76
C ALA A 144 52.07 3.85 -17.47
N ALA A 145 53.00 3.13 -16.86
CA ALA A 145 53.50 1.84 -17.34
C ALA A 145 52.59 0.63 -17.00
N GLU A 146 51.53 0.81 -16.19
CA GLU A 146 50.60 -0.27 -15.82
C GLU A 146 49.71 -0.71 -17.00
N THR A 147 49.63 -2.03 -17.23
CA THR A 147 48.60 -2.62 -18.11
C THR A 147 47.20 -2.45 -17.50
N PRO A 148 46.12 -2.54 -18.31
CA PRO A 148 44.75 -2.46 -17.80
C PRO A 148 44.44 -3.46 -16.68
N GLU A 149 44.91 -4.71 -16.79
CA GLU A 149 44.70 -5.73 -15.76
C GLU A 149 45.42 -5.37 -14.46
N GLN A 150 46.69 -4.96 -14.53
CA GLN A 150 47.47 -4.53 -13.36
C GLN A 150 46.83 -3.33 -12.67
N ARG A 151 46.28 -2.40 -13.45
CA ARG A 151 45.57 -1.22 -12.96
C ARG A 151 44.29 -1.59 -12.21
N ASP A 152 43.54 -2.56 -12.72
CA ASP A 152 42.30 -3.02 -12.11
C ASP A 152 42.56 -3.83 -10.83
N THR A 153 43.56 -4.72 -10.84
CA THR A 153 44.01 -5.42 -9.61
C THR A 153 44.45 -4.43 -8.55
N ARG A 154 45.27 -3.42 -8.90
CA ARG A 154 45.68 -2.39 -7.94
C ARG A 154 44.48 -1.58 -7.41
N ARG A 155 43.51 -1.23 -8.27
CA ARG A 155 42.31 -0.51 -7.84
C ARG A 155 41.47 -1.34 -6.88
N GLU A 156 41.37 -2.64 -7.13
CA GLU A 156 40.63 -3.58 -6.29
C GLU A 156 41.34 -3.82 -4.95
N ASP A 157 42.65 -4.06 -4.95
CA ASP A 157 43.44 -4.19 -3.72
C ASP A 157 43.38 -2.92 -2.86
N ASN A 158 43.42 -1.75 -3.50
CA ASN A 158 43.29 -0.48 -2.80
C ASN A 158 41.86 -0.28 -2.25
N ARG A 159 40.83 -0.78 -2.95
CA ARG A 159 39.45 -0.80 -2.47
C ARG A 159 39.31 -1.69 -1.23
N LEU A 160 39.86 -2.91 -1.27
CA LEU A 160 39.84 -3.86 -0.16
C LEU A 160 40.55 -3.29 1.07
N ARG A 161 41.78 -2.80 0.89
CA ARG A 161 42.56 -2.18 1.99
C ARG A 161 41.83 -0.99 2.62
N MET A 162 41.24 -0.10 1.81
CA MET A 162 40.47 1.03 2.34
C MET A 162 39.21 0.58 3.06
N THR A 163 38.57 -0.51 2.63
CA THR A 163 37.39 -1.07 3.29
C THR A 163 37.74 -1.68 4.64
N GLU A 164 38.83 -2.45 4.72
CA GLU A 164 39.35 -2.99 5.99
C GLU A 164 39.76 -1.88 6.95
N THR A 165 40.44 -0.84 6.45
CA THR A 165 40.83 0.32 7.27
C THR A 165 39.59 1.03 7.81
N ARG A 166 38.55 1.24 6.98
CA ARG A 166 37.27 1.86 7.39
C ARG A 166 36.48 1.00 8.37
N ALA A 167 36.54 -0.33 8.24
CA ALA A 167 35.89 -1.25 9.17
C ALA A 167 36.55 -1.26 10.55
N ALA A 168 37.84 -0.92 10.63
CA ALA A 168 38.60 -0.79 11.87
C ALA A 168 38.60 0.63 12.46
N GLU A 169 37.97 1.62 11.81
CA GLU A 169 37.86 3.00 12.32
C GLU A 169 36.95 3.06 13.55
N THR A 170 37.39 3.77 14.59
CA THR A 170 36.50 4.14 15.70
C THR A 170 35.54 5.26 15.28
N SER A 171 34.42 5.42 15.97
CA SER A 171 33.42 6.48 15.66
C SER A 171 34.02 7.89 15.63
N GLU A 172 35.03 8.15 16.47
CA GLU A 172 35.71 9.44 16.57
C GLU A 172 36.64 9.67 15.36
N GLN A 173 37.43 8.65 14.98
CA GLN A 173 38.27 8.67 13.77
C GLN A 173 37.44 8.81 12.50
N HIS A 174 36.27 8.17 12.44
CA HIS A 174 35.31 8.29 11.34
C HIS A 174 34.77 9.73 11.21
N ALA A 175 34.42 10.38 12.33
CA ALA A 175 33.95 11.76 12.35
C ALA A 175 35.04 12.76 11.89
N THR A 176 36.26 12.62 12.42
CA THR A 176 37.40 13.47 12.00
C THR A 176 37.71 13.31 10.51
N ARG A 177 37.70 12.08 9.97
CA ARG A 177 37.93 11.85 8.54
C ARG A 177 36.84 12.48 7.66
N LEU A 178 35.59 12.43 8.10
CA LEU A 178 34.49 13.07 7.36
C LEU A 178 34.64 14.59 7.34
N GLU A 179 35.05 15.18 8.46
CA GLU A 179 35.29 16.62 8.56
C GLU A 179 36.50 17.05 7.71
N ASP A 180 37.60 16.31 7.77
CA ASP A 180 38.79 16.53 6.91
C ASP A 180 38.46 16.42 5.42
N ASN A 181 37.61 15.46 5.04
CA ASN A 181 37.14 15.33 3.66
C ASN A 181 36.23 16.50 3.27
N ARG A 182 35.38 16.97 4.19
CA ARG A 182 34.51 18.13 3.97
C ARG A 182 35.35 19.39 3.74
N LEU A 183 36.36 19.63 4.56
CA LEU A 183 37.29 20.75 4.43
C LEU A 183 38.04 20.69 3.09
N ARG A 184 38.64 19.54 2.76
CA ARG A 184 39.35 19.35 1.46
C ARG A 184 38.46 19.57 0.25
N MET A 185 37.23 19.07 0.27
CA MET A 185 36.28 19.28 -0.83
C MET A 185 35.83 20.74 -0.91
N THR A 186 35.75 21.45 0.21
CA THR A 186 35.38 22.86 0.25
C THR A 186 36.52 23.74 -0.30
N GLU A 187 37.76 23.47 0.09
CA GLU A 187 38.95 24.13 -0.46
C GLU A 187 39.10 23.86 -1.96
N SER A 188 38.92 22.61 -2.38
CA SER A 188 38.96 22.25 -3.81
C SER A 188 37.88 22.97 -4.61
N ARG A 189 36.67 23.13 -4.07
CA ARG A 189 35.56 23.86 -4.72
C ARG A 189 35.78 25.37 -4.74
N ALA A 190 36.44 25.92 -3.73
CA ALA A 190 36.81 27.34 -3.67
C ALA A 190 37.90 27.68 -4.70
N ALA A 191 38.76 26.72 -5.04
CA ALA A 191 39.80 26.85 -6.05
C ALA A 191 39.34 26.46 -7.49
N GLU A 192 38.07 26.06 -7.70
CA GLU A 192 37.54 25.70 -9.03
C GLU A 192 37.49 26.94 -9.95
N THR A 193 38.05 26.81 -11.15
CA THR A 193 37.82 27.79 -12.23
C THR A 193 36.37 27.68 -12.75
N PRO A 194 35.82 28.74 -13.40
CA PRO A 194 34.46 28.70 -13.94
C PRO A 194 34.19 27.54 -14.91
N GLU A 195 35.19 27.15 -15.71
CA GLU A 195 35.11 26.04 -16.66
C GLU A 195 35.08 24.69 -15.94
N GLN A 196 35.95 24.48 -14.93
CA GLN A 196 35.95 23.27 -14.10
C GLN A 196 34.65 23.11 -13.31
N ARG A 197 34.05 24.23 -12.88
CA ARG A 197 32.75 24.25 -12.22
C ARG A 197 31.64 23.81 -13.18
N GLU A 198 31.62 24.31 -14.41
CA GLU A 198 30.61 23.91 -15.41
C GLU A 198 30.76 22.43 -15.80
N ASP A 199 32.00 21.95 -16.00
CA ASP A 199 32.28 20.53 -16.27
C ASP A 199 31.84 19.62 -15.12
N ARG A 200 32.05 20.02 -13.86
CA ARG A 200 31.53 19.27 -12.71
C ARG A 200 30.00 19.26 -12.71
N LEU A 201 29.36 20.40 -12.95
CA LEU A 201 27.90 20.49 -13.02
C LEU A 201 27.32 19.67 -14.19
N GLN A 202 28.02 19.61 -15.33
CA GLN A 202 27.66 18.78 -16.47
C GLN A 202 27.87 17.29 -16.17
N ASN A 203 28.98 16.93 -15.53
CA ASN A 203 29.23 15.55 -15.08
C ASN A 203 28.25 15.10 -14.00
N GLU A 204 27.84 15.97 -13.07
CA GLU A 204 26.76 15.70 -12.14
C GLU A 204 25.41 15.54 -12.86
N ARG A 205 25.12 16.36 -13.88
CA ARG A 205 23.93 16.20 -14.74
C ARG A 205 23.96 14.87 -15.51
N MET A 206 25.11 14.49 -16.07
CA MET A 206 25.31 13.20 -16.74
C MET A 206 25.24 12.02 -15.78
N GLN A 207 25.82 12.10 -14.58
CA GLN A 207 25.68 11.07 -13.55
C GLN A 207 24.23 10.93 -13.08
N ARG A 208 23.47 12.04 -12.94
CA ARG A 208 22.02 11.98 -12.67
C ARG A 208 21.25 11.35 -13.82
N LEU A 209 21.64 11.57 -15.07
CA LEU A 209 21.06 10.92 -16.25
C LEU A 209 21.41 9.42 -16.33
N HIS A 210 22.64 9.04 -16.02
CA HIS A 210 23.10 7.65 -16.00
C HIS A 210 22.49 6.90 -14.81
N SER A 211 22.38 7.55 -13.65
CA SER A 211 21.62 7.09 -12.49
C SER A 211 20.14 6.91 -12.85
N ARG A 212 19.54 7.83 -13.63
CA ARG A 212 18.19 7.69 -14.20
C ARG A 212 18.03 6.53 -15.21
N GLN A 213 19.11 6.02 -15.80
CA GLN A 213 19.09 4.84 -16.66
C GLN A 213 19.25 3.53 -15.86
N THR A 214 20.08 3.50 -14.82
CA THR A 214 20.11 2.39 -13.82
C THR A 214 18.84 2.35 -12.95
N PHE A 215 18.19 3.50 -12.73
CA PHE A 215 16.91 3.76 -12.03
C PHE A 215 15.69 3.01 -12.57
N ARG A 216 15.71 2.57 -13.84
CA ARG A 216 14.66 1.69 -14.39
C ARG A 216 14.84 0.21 -14.02
N ARG A 217 16.00 -0.16 -13.49
CA ARG A 217 16.43 -1.54 -13.17
C ARG A 217 16.80 -1.76 -11.69
N ALA A 218 16.66 -0.74 -10.83
CA ALA A 218 16.99 -0.87 -9.41
C ALA A 218 16.13 -1.97 -8.77
N ASP A 219 16.79 -3.04 -8.30
CA ASP A 219 16.13 -4.11 -7.57
C ASP A 219 15.69 -3.56 -6.20
N LEU A 220 14.38 -3.48 -5.99
CA LEU A 220 13.79 -3.05 -4.72
C LEU A 220 13.81 -4.16 -3.66
N ARG A 221 14.31 -5.36 -3.99
CA ARG A 221 14.41 -6.46 -3.04
C ARG A 221 15.22 -6.05 -1.81
N LEU A 222 14.61 -6.24 -0.64
CA LEU A 222 15.16 -5.84 0.67
C LEU A 222 15.53 -4.35 0.76
N ALA A 223 14.97 -3.49 -0.09
CA ALA A 223 15.26 -2.05 -0.06
C ALA A 223 14.83 -1.38 1.26
N ALA A 224 13.88 -1.95 2.00
CA ALA A 224 13.51 -1.42 3.30
C ALA A 224 14.67 -1.47 4.31
N PHE A 225 15.56 -2.46 4.21
CA PHE A 225 16.75 -2.63 5.06
C PHE A 225 17.96 -1.82 4.57
N ARG A 226 17.89 -1.29 3.35
CA ARG A 226 18.97 -0.56 2.67
C ARG A 226 18.43 0.76 2.11
N TYR A 227 17.67 1.46 2.95
CA TYR A 227 17.07 2.74 2.58
C TYR A 227 18.16 3.76 2.24
N ASP A 228 18.03 4.40 1.08
CA ASP A 228 18.93 5.45 0.62
C ASP A 228 18.20 6.81 0.62
N PRO A 229 18.60 7.77 1.48
CA PRO A 229 17.97 9.08 1.53
C PRO A 229 18.17 9.89 0.24
N ASN A 230 19.12 9.55 -0.63
CA ASN A 230 19.36 10.27 -1.88
C ASN A 230 18.48 9.78 -3.03
N TYR A 231 17.76 8.66 -2.85
CA TYR A 231 16.96 8.05 -3.91
C TYR A 231 15.56 8.68 -4.00
N ASN A 232 15.15 9.08 -5.21
CA ASN A 232 13.80 9.58 -5.47
C ASN A 232 12.81 8.42 -5.68
N TYR A 233 12.33 7.85 -4.57
CA TYR A 233 11.44 6.69 -4.60
C TYR A 233 10.05 6.97 -5.19
N ARG A 234 9.57 8.22 -5.13
CA ARG A 234 8.27 8.62 -5.65
C ARG A 234 8.14 8.40 -7.16
N GLU A 235 9.21 8.68 -7.90
CA GLU A 235 9.23 8.57 -9.36
C GLU A 235 9.45 7.13 -9.87
N HIS A 236 9.60 6.15 -8.97
CA HIS A 236 9.86 4.78 -9.37
C HIS A 236 8.69 4.18 -10.18
N PRO A 237 8.95 3.43 -11.28
CA PRO A 237 7.88 2.88 -12.14
C PRO A 237 6.88 1.95 -11.44
N ARG A 238 7.28 1.32 -10.33
CA ARG A 238 6.38 0.50 -9.49
C ARG A 238 5.50 1.31 -8.53
N VAL A 239 5.72 2.62 -8.43
CA VAL A 239 4.99 3.54 -7.53
C VAL A 239 4.09 4.50 -8.33
N VAL A 240 4.59 4.99 -9.47
CA VAL A 240 3.84 5.91 -10.35
C VAL A 240 2.64 5.20 -10.98
N ILE A 241 1.47 5.84 -10.95
CA ILE A 241 0.24 5.33 -11.58
C ILE A 241 0.00 5.90 -12.98
N GLY A 242 0.68 7.01 -13.32
CA GLY A 242 0.53 7.73 -14.59
C GLY A 242 -0.64 8.72 -14.59
N LYS A 243 -0.82 9.42 -15.71
CA LYS A 243 -1.93 10.35 -15.92
C LYS A 243 -3.23 9.59 -16.20
N MET A 244 -4.37 10.28 -16.09
CA MET A 244 -5.68 9.73 -16.43
C MET A 244 -5.97 9.90 -17.94
N ASP A 245 -5.13 9.30 -18.79
CA ASP A 245 -5.10 9.51 -20.24
C ASP A 245 -5.61 8.31 -21.06
N VAL A 246 -6.01 7.22 -20.40
CA VAL A 246 -6.53 6.03 -21.10
C VAL A 246 -8.00 6.24 -21.44
N ILE A 247 -8.30 6.48 -22.71
CA ILE A 247 -9.65 6.72 -23.20
C ILE A 247 -10.38 5.39 -23.44
N CYS A 248 -11.61 5.27 -22.91
CA CYS A 248 -12.47 4.14 -23.21
C CYS A 248 -12.94 4.20 -24.68
N PRO A 249 -12.75 3.13 -25.49
CA PRO A 249 -13.16 3.15 -26.90
C PRO A 249 -14.68 3.21 -27.10
N HIS A 250 -15.48 2.84 -26.09
CA HIS A 250 -16.94 2.77 -26.22
C HIS A 250 -17.67 4.02 -25.73
N CYS A 251 -17.19 4.66 -24.66
CA CYS A 251 -17.90 5.77 -24.01
C CYS A 251 -17.04 7.02 -23.77
N GLN A 252 -15.80 7.04 -24.30
CA GLN A 252 -14.86 8.17 -24.23
C GLN A 252 -14.48 8.61 -22.79
N ALA A 253 -14.78 7.77 -21.79
CA ALA A 253 -14.38 8.03 -20.41
C ALA A 253 -12.86 7.93 -20.24
N LYS A 254 -12.28 8.91 -19.54
CA LYS A 254 -10.88 8.91 -19.12
C LYS A 254 -10.65 7.97 -17.95
N ARG A 255 -9.58 7.18 -18.05
CA ARG A 255 -9.18 6.19 -17.04
C ARG A 255 -7.68 6.27 -16.76
N PHE A 256 -7.31 5.86 -15.56
CA PHE A 256 -5.92 5.54 -15.27
C PHE A 256 -5.58 4.17 -15.85
N ARG A 257 -4.31 3.95 -16.21
CA ARG A 257 -3.86 2.69 -16.85
C ARG A 257 -4.20 1.42 -16.07
N GLY A 258 -4.18 1.46 -14.73
CA GLY A 258 -4.52 0.29 -13.90
C GLY A 258 -6.02 0.04 -13.72
N GLU A 259 -6.89 0.94 -14.19
CA GLU A 259 -8.35 0.79 -14.01
C GLU A 259 -8.91 -0.24 -15.00
N THR A 260 -9.90 -1.02 -14.55
CA THR A 260 -10.49 -2.06 -15.39
C THR A 260 -11.20 -1.48 -16.63
N PRO A 261 -11.10 -2.11 -17.81
CA PRO A 261 -11.78 -1.67 -19.04
C PRO A 261 -13.28 -1.48 -18.89
N GLY A 262 -13.93 -2.30 -18.07
CA GLY A 262 -15.38 -2.29 -17.85
C GLY A 262 -15.89 -1.25 -16.86
N MET A 263 -15.03 -0.56 -16.09
CA MET A 263 -15.46 0.31 -14.98
C MET A 263 -16.46 1.40 -15.38
N CYS A 264 -16.30 1.97 -16.58
CA CYS A 264 -17.07 3.11 -17.05
C CYS A 264 -18.35 2.76 -17.83
N CYS A 265 -18.42 1.61 -18.48
CA CYS A 265 -19.55 1.25 -19.37
C CYS A 265 -19.77 -0.25 -19.54
N SER A 266 -19.19 -1.08 -18.66
CA SER A 266 -19.27 -2.55 -18.72
C SER A 266 -18.86 -3.14 -20.08
N GLY A 267 -17.83 -2.55 -20.71
CA GLY A 267 -17.32 -2.96 -22.02
C GLY A 267 -18.24 -2.54 -23.17
N GLY A 268 -18.81 -1.32 -23.09
CA GLY A 268 -19.72 -0.76 -24.09
C GLY A 268 -21.18 -1.20 -23.96
N LYS A 269 -21.50 -2.01 -22.94
CA LYS A 269 -22.87 -2.48 -22.67
C LYS A 269 -23.79 -1.42 -22.09
N VAL A 270 -23.22 -0.34 -21.56
CA VAL A 270 -23.97 0.78 -20.99
C VAL A 270 -23.80 1.98 -21.91
N LYS A 271 -24.89 2.32 -22.60
CA LYS A 271 -24.99 3.49 -23.48
C LYS A 271 -26.10 4.39 -22.94
N LEU A 272 -25.72 5.51 -22.34
CA LEU A 272 -26.65 6.50 -21.76
C LEU A 272 -26.66 7.77 -22.61
N PRO A 273 -27.77 8.55 -22.59
CA PRO A 273 -27.77 9.90 -23.14
C PRO A 273 -26.66 10.76 -22.51
N PRO A 274 -26.03 11.66 -23.29
CA PRO A 274 -25.02 12.58 -22.77
C PRO A 274 -25.62 13.54 -21.73
N LEU A 275 -24.79 14.03 -20.82
CA LEU A 275 -25.15 15.13 -19.92
C LEU A 275 -25.08 16.44 -20.69
N ASN A 276 -26.23 17.10 -20.87
CA ASN A 276 -26.31 18.41 -21.51
C ASN A 276 -25.72 19.49 -20.58
N PRO A 277 -24.94 20.45 -21.11
CA PRO A 277 -24.43 21.55 -20.31
C PRO A 277 -25.60 22.41 -19.78
N PRO A 278 -25.53 22.91 -18.54
CA PRO A 278 -26.57 23.79 -18.00
C PRO A 278 -26.66 25.10 -18.79
N PRO A 279 -27.86 25.71 -18.91
CA PRO A 279 -28.03 27.03 -19.51
C PRO A 279 -27.61 28.13 -18.54
N GLU A 280 -27.54 29.37 -19.03
CA GLU A 280 -27.41 30.54 -18.15
C GLU A 280 -28.69 30.74 -17.33
N PRO A 281 -28.57 31.20 -16.06
CA PRO A 281 -27.36 31.67 -15.38
C PRO A 281 -26.59 30.57 -14.63
N LEU A 282 -27.08 29.33 -14.61
CA LEU A 282 -26.47 28.24 -13.86
C LEU A 282 -25.06 27.91 -14.36
N LEU A 283 -24.83 27.99 -15.67
CA LEU A 283 -23.52 27.81 -16.28
C LEU A 283 -22.46 28.75 -15.70
N SER A 284 -22.78 30.05 -15.57
CA SER A 284 -21.88 31.05 -14.98
C SER A 284 -21.61 30.86 -13.48
N TYR A 285 -22.49 30.16 -12.76
CA TYR A 285 -22.31 29.91 -11.33
C TYR A 285 -21.42 28.70 -11.02
N MET A 286 -21.19 27.78 -11.96
CA MET A 286 -20.42 26.54 -11.76
C MET A 286 -18.88 26.67 -11.68
N PRO A 287 -18.20 27.66 -12.32
CA PRO A 287 -16.73 27.73 -12.32
C PRO A 287 -16.06 28.17 -11.01
N GLY A 288 -16.76 28.88 -10.12
CA GLY A 288 -16.19 29.40 -8.88
C GLY A 288 -15.25 30.60 -9.05
N THR A 289 -15.33 31.31 -10.18
CA THR A 289 -14.40 32.39 -10.54
C THR A 289 -14.83 33.74 -9.95
N THR A 290 -16.13 34.05 -9.95
CA THR A 290 -16.69 35.31 -9.43
C THR A 290 -17.09 35.21 -7.96
N THR A 291 -17.27 36.34 -7.28
CA THR A 291 -17.76 36.38 -5.89
C THR A 291 -19.14 35.73 -5.75
N GLU A 292 -20.04 35.95 -6.71
CA GLU A 292 -21.36 35.31 -6.74
C GLU A 292 -21.25 33.80 -6.94
N SER A 293 -20.44 33.34 -7.89
CA SER A 293 -20.23 31.91 -8.13
C SER A 293 -19.60 31.20 -6.93
N LYS A 294 -18.63 31.82 -6.25
CA LYS A 294 -18.05 31.29 -5.00
C LYS A 294 -19.10 31.17 -3.91
N HIS A 295 -19.94 32.20 -3.72
CA HIS A 295 -21.03 32.17 -2.76
C HIS A 295 -22.06 31.09 -3.10
N PHE A 296 -22.44 30.95 -4.39
CA PHE A 296 -23.35 29.92 -4.86
C PHE A 296 -22.81 28.52 -4.55
N LEU A 297 -21.56 28.22 -4.92
CA LEU A 297 -20.95 26.90 -4.71
C LEU A 297 -20.77 26.55 -3.22
N GLN A 298 -20.47 27.54 -2.37
CA GLN A 298 -20.41 27.35 -0.92
C GLN A 298 -21.78 27.00 -0.31
N ASN A 299 -22.87 27.53 -0.88
CA ASN A 299 -24.24 27.35 -0.39
C ASN A 299 -25.10 26.49 -1.34
N ILE A 300 -24.50 25.74 -2.27
CA ILE A 300 -25.21 25.09 -3.38
C ILE A 300 -26.29 24.10 -2.91
N ARG A 301 -26.07 23.44 -1.76
CA ARG A 301 -27.08 22.58 -1.14
C ARG A 301 -28.32 23.36 -0.72
N ARG A 302 -28.14 24.58 -0.20
CA ARG A 302 -29.25 25.48 0.17
C ARG A 302 -29.99 25.96 -1.07
N TYR A 303 -29.27 26.36 -2.11
CA TYR A 303 -29.90 26.71 -3.39
C TYR A 303 -30.67 25.51 -3.98
N ASN A 304 -30.15 24.29 -3.92
CA ASN A 304 -30.91 23.11 -4.34
C ASN A 304 -32.16 22.93 -3.48
N SER A 305 -32.07 23.12 -2.16
CA SER A 305 -33.23 23.05 -1.25
C SER A 305 -34.32 24.06 -1.58
N CYS A 306 -33.98 25.24 -2.12
CA CYS A 306 -34.97 26.20 -2.60
C CYS A 306 -35.83 25.64 -3.74
N PHE A 307 -35.29 24.74 -4.57
CA PHE A 307 -35.93 24.27 -5.81
C PHE A 307 -36.37 22.80 -5.77
N GLN A 308 -35.87 21.99 -4.85
CA GLN A 308 -36.26 20.59 -4.72
C GLN A 308 -37.79 20.45 -4.60
N MET A 309 -38.35 19.49 -5.32
CA MET A 309 -39.79 19.22 -5.36
C MET A 309 -40.21 18.22 -4.29
N THR A 310 -39.24 17.58 -3.65
CA THR A 310 -39.42 16.54 -2.65
C THR A 310 -38.68 16.89 -1.38
N SER A 311 -39.19 16.37 -0.27
CA SER A 311 -38.48 16.39 1.00
C SER A 311 -37.42 15.29 1.05
N PHE A 312 -36.23 15.62 1.53
CA PHE A 312 -35.14 14.67 1.80
C PHE A 312 -35.19 14.24 3.27
N GLY A 313 -35.51 12.97 3.53
CA GLY A 313 -35.60 12.42 4.87
C GLY A 313 -34.58 11.31 5.14
N THR A 314 -34.13 11.22 6.38
CA THR A 314 -33.28 10.14 6.89
C THR A 314 -33.88 9.59 8.17
N THR A 315 -33.84 8.28 8.39
CA THR A 315 -34.42 7.67 9.62
C THR A 315 -33.71 8.08 10.92
N ALA A 316 -32.51 8.65 10.86
CA ALA A 316 -31.86 9.26 12.02
C ALA A 316 -31.00 10.47 11.62
N THR A 317 -31.06 11.55 12.39
CA THR A 317 -30.27 12.76 12.17
C THR A 317 -28.82 12.57 12.62
N VAL A 318 -27.88 13.12 11.85
CA VAL A 318 -26.46 13.17 12.21
C VAL A 318 -26.17 14.59 12.72
N GLN A 319 -26.03 14.75 14.04
CA GLN A 319 -25.51 15.97 14.64
C GLN A 319 -24.11 15.69 15.20
N GLU A 320 -23.07 16.20 14.53
CA GLU A 320 -21.70 16.27 15.07
C GLU A 320 -21.22 17.72 14.99
N GLY A 321 -20.69 18.27 16.09
CA GLY A 321 -20.10 19.61 16.10
C GLY A 321 -18.70 19.63 15.47
N GLY A 322 -18.41 20.64 14.62
CA GLY A 322 -17.09 20.89 14.04
C GLY A 322 -17.04 20.97 12.51
N PHE A 323 -15.82 21.08 11.95
CA PHE A 323 -15.59 21.12 10.50
C PHE A 323 -15.79 19.74 9.85
N MET A 324 -16.76 19.63 8.94
CA MET A 324 -17.12 18.38 8.26
C MET A 324 -16.96 18.49 6.73
N PRO A 325 -15.86 17.99 6.15
CA PRO A 325 -15.62 18.09 4.70
C PRO A 325 -16.44 17.08 3.87
N THR A 326 -17.14 16.13 4.50
CA THR A 326 -17.84 15.03 3.82
C THR A 326 -19.31 14.96 4.20
N PHE A 327 -20.20 14.74 3.23
CA PHE A 327 -21.59 14.45 3.51
C PHE A 327 -21.76 13.05 4.12
N LYS A 328 -22.59 12.93 5.16
CA LYS A 328 -22.87 11.68 5.86
C LYS A 328 -24.37 11.54 6.12
N VAL A 329 -24.86 10.32 5.99
CA VAL A 329 -26.23 9.95 6.37
C VAL A 329 -26.19 8.77 7.32
N LYS A 330 -27.15 8.74 8.25
CA LYS A 330 -27.43 7.62 9.14
C LYS A 330 -28.80 7.04 8.82
N GLY A 331 -28.86 5.72 8.67
CA GLY A 331 -30.11 5.01 8.43
C GLY A 331 -30.61 5.09 6.98
N GLN A 332 -31.91 4.84 6.78
CA GLN A 332 -32.52 4.80 5.46
C GLN A 332 -32.86 6.21 4.95
N ILE A 333 -32.50 6.48 3.69
CA ILE A 333 -32.91 7.68 2.95
C ILE A 333 -34.27 7.44 2.31
N TYR A 334 -35.15 8.44 2.37
CA TYR A 334 -36.43 8.43 1.68
C TYR A 334 -36.80 9.83 1.19
N HIS A 335 -37.45 9.89 0.03
CA HIS A 335 -38.03 11.12 -0.49
C HIS A 335 -39.55 11.08 -0.33
N ARG A 336 -40.13 12.19 0.12
CA ARG A 336 -41.59 12.35 0.14
C ARG A 336 -42.04 13.56 -0.65
N VAL A 337 -43.15 13.39 -1.35
CA VAL A 337 -43.85 14.45 -2.07
C VAL A 337 -45.19 14.72 -1.38
N GLY A 338 -45.56 16.00 -1.29
CA GLY A 338 -46.87 16.45 -0.81
C GLY A 338 -47.80 16.79 -1.97
N SER A 339 -48.96 17.35 -1.64
CA SER A 339 -49.93 17.87 -2.62
C SER A 339 -49.39 19.09 -3.39
N LEU A 340 -50.02 19.42 -4.53
CA LEU A 340 -49.61 20.55 -5.38
C LEU A 340 -49.87 21.92 -4.73
N LEU A 341 -50.94 22.03 -3.95
CA LEU A 341 -51.31 23.25 -3.25
C LEU A 341 -51.28 23.01 -1.74
N PRO A 342 -50.89 24.01 -0.92
CA PRO A 342 -50.94 23.90 0.52
C PRO A 342 -52.39 23.77 1.02
N LEU A 343 -52.54 23.23 2.23
CA LEU A 343 -53.80 23.29 2.96
C LEU A 343 -54.13 24.76 3.31
N PRO A 344 -55.41 25.12 3.49
CA PRO A 344 -55.78 26.45 3.96
C PRO A 344 -55.04 26.75 5.27
N SER A 345 -54.36 27.90 5.36
CA SER A 345 -53.51 28.37 6.47
C SER A 345 -52.08 27.80 6.61
N GLU A 346 -51.64 26.91 5.71
CA GLU A 346 -50.25 26.44 5.71
C GLU A 346 -49.34 27.23 4.74
N THR A 347 -48.07 27.37 5.10
CA THR A 347 -47.06 27.99 4.22
C THR A 347 -46.61 27.02 3.12
N PRO A 348 -46.53 27.47 1.85
CA PRO A 348 -46.10 26.62 0.73
C PRO A 348 -44.68 26.06 0.92
N LYS A 349 -44.50 24.75 0.66
CA LYS A 349 -43.20 24.06 0.74
C LYS A 349 -42.93 23.21 -0.49
N PHE A 350 -41.64 23.07 -0.84
CA PHE A 350 -41.16 22.19 -1.93
C PHE A 350 -41.88 22.46 -3.27
N LEU A 351 -42.53 21.44 -3.85
CA LEU A 351 -43.28 21.51 -5.10
C LEU A 351 -44.38 22.58 -5.08
N GLN A 352 -45.01 22.85 -3.93
CA GLN A 352 -46.10 23.82 -3.81
C GLN A 352 -45.67 25.24 -4.16
N ILE A 353 -44.40 25.59 -3.91
CA ILE A 353 -43.88 26.95 -4.14
C ILE A 353 -43.88 27.31 -5.63
N TYR A 354 -43.92 26.33 -6.55
CA TYR A 354 -43.94 26.58 -7.99
C TYR A 354 -45.30 27.06 -8.53
N PHE A 355 -46.34 27.09 -7.69
CA PHE A 355 -47.72 27.36 -8.09
C PHE A 355 -48.43 28.40 -7.20
N MET A 356 -47.70 29.03 -6.28
CA MET A 356 -48.29 29.92 -5.28
C MET A 356 -47.79 31.35 -5.47
N GLY A 357 -48.72 32.26 -5.75
CA GLY A 357 -48.43 33.69 -5.86
C GLY A 357 -47.87 34.12 -7.21
N ASP A 358 -47.35 35.34 -7.26
CA ASP A 358 -46.56 35.86 -8.38
C ASP A 358 -45.08 35.44 -8.25
N GLU A 359 -44.27 35.72 -9.29
CA GLU A 359 -42.85 35.37 -9.33
C GLU A 359 -42.08 35.86 -8.09
N GLU A 360 -42.40 37.05 -7.61
CA GLU A 360 -41.71 37.68 -6.47
C GLU A 360 -42.11 37.00 -5.15
N GLN A 361 -43.38 36.59 -5.01
CA GLN A 361 -43.87 35.81 -3.88
C GLN A 361 -43.22 34.42 -3.82
N GLU A 362 -43.10 33.71 -4.97
CA GLU A 362 -42.40 32.42 -5.01
C GLU A 362 -40.95 32.57 -4.52
N VAL A 363 -40.23 33.60 -4.99
CA VAL A 363 -38.84 33.86 -4.59
C VAL A 363 -38.74 34.21 -3.11
N ASN A 364 -39.62 35.08 -2.61
CA ASN A 364 -39.63 35.45 -1.20
C ASN A 364 -39.87 34.22 -0.32
N GLN A 365 -40.85 33.38 -0.66
CA GLN A 365 -41.12 32.15 0.07
C GLN A 365 -39.93 31.18 0.06
N ARG A 366 -39.21 31.05 -1.06
CA ARG A 366 -37.98 30.22 -1.13
C ARG A 366 -36.88 30.76 -0.22
N CYS A 367 -36.72 32.08 -0.14
CA CYS A 367 -35.73 32.72 0.70
C CYS A 367 -36.08 32.62 2.19
N GLU A 368 -37.36 32.77 2.54
CA GLU A 368 -37.88 32.59 3.91
C GLU A 368 -37.74 31.14 4.38
N ASN A 369 -37.98 30.18 3.49
CA ASN A 369 -37.85 28.75 3.80
C ASN A 369 -36.38 28.29 3.90
N THR A 370 -35.41 29.07 3.42
CA THR A 370 -34.00 28.66 3.36
C THR A 370 -33.03 29.82 3.56
N ASP A 371 -32.57 29.95 4.81
CA ASP A 371 -31.63 30.99 5.24
C ASP A 371 -30.27 30.96 4.52
N GLY A 372 -29.66 32.13 4.35
CA GLY A 372 -28.32 32.32 3.80
C GLY A 372 -28.19 32.13 2.29
N THR A 373 -29.32 32.13 1.58
CA THR A 373 -29.38 32.26 0.12
C THR A 373 -29.48 33.74 -0.28
N ARG A 374 -29.04 34.08 -1.50
CA ARG A 374 -29.19 35.42 -2.07
C ARG A 374 -30.39 35.44 -2.98
N ARG A 375 -31.30 36.39 -2.72
CA ARG A 375 -32.56 36.57 -3.44
C ARG A 375 -32.37 36.69 -4.97
N ASN A 376 -31.37 37.44 -5.42
CA ASN A 376 -31.09 37.63 -6.85
C ASN A 376 -30.72 36.30 -7.55
N ILE A 377 -29.93 35.45 -6.90
CA ILE A 377 -29.55 34.14 -7.43
C ILE A 377 -30.78 33.22 -7.49
N VAL A 378 -31.63 33.24 -6.45
CA VAL A 378 -32.89 32.47 -6.42
C VAL A 378 -33.82 32.90 -7.56
N LEU A 379 -34.06 34.21 -7.74
CA LEU A 379 -34.88 34.73 -8.84
C LEU A 379 -34.35 34.29 -10.21
N ASN A 380 -33.05 34.44 -10.43
CA ASN A 380 -32.38 34.06 -11.67
C ASN A 380 -32.52 32.55 -11.99
N LEU A 381 -32.35 31.70 -10.98
CA LEU A 381 -32.53 30.25 -11.13
C LEU A 381 -33.99 29.86 -11.33
N GLN A 382 -34.93 30.54 -10.65
CA GLN A 382 -36.36 30.30 -10.80
C GLN A 382 -36.80 30.54 -12.24
N ARG A 383 -36.42 31.69 -12.82
CA ARG A 383 -36.69 32.01 -14.24
C ARG A 383 -36.15 30.94 -15.17
N MET A 384 -34.91 30.51 -14.95
CA MET A 384 -34.29 29.43 -15.72
C MET A 384 -35.07 28.11 -15.60
N PHE A 385 -35.47 27.70 -14.40
CA PHE A 385 -36.23 26.46 -14.21
C PHE A 385 -37.62 26.53 -14.86
N HIS A 386 -38.35 27.64 -14.74
CA HIS A 386 -39.64 27.81 -15.42
C HIS A 386 -39.49 27.73 -16.96
N GLN A 387 -38.39 28.25 -17.51
CA GLN A 387 -38.12 28.24 -18.94
C GLN A 387 -37.62 26.89 -19.48
N HIS A 388 -36.82 26.16 -18.71
CA HIS A 388 -36.06 25.00 -19.21
C HIS A 388 -36.41 23.66 -18.57
N ASN A 389 -36.94 23.62 -17.35
CA ASN A 389 -37.20 22.37 -16.65
C ASN A 389 -38.51 21.72 -17.12
N ASN A 390 -38.42 20.52 -17.68
CA ASN A 390 -39.57 19.82 -18.24
C ASN A 390 -40.59 19.42 -17.17
N LEU A 391 -40.15 19.05 -15.96
CA LEU A 391 -41.05 18.70 -14.86
C LEU A 391 -41.86 19.91 -14.41
N VAL A 392 -41.23 21.08 -14.26
CA VAL A 392 -41.93 22.32 -13.88
C VAL A 392 -43.02 22.66 -14.89
N LYS A 393 -42.70 22.63 -16.20
CA LYS A 393 -43.68 22.88 -17.27
C LYS A 393 -44.85 21.91 -17.20
N VAL A 394 -44.55 20.62 -17.05
CA VAL A 394 -45.55 19.56 -17.00
C VAL A 394 -46.48 19.74 -15.80
N PHE A 395 -45.95 20.04 -14.61
CA PHE A 395 -46.80 20.28 -13.44
C PHE A 395 -47.68 21.53 -13.59
N LYS A 396 -47.16 22.62 -14.19
CA LYS A 396 -47.96 23.82 -14.45
C LYS A 396 -49.12 23.52 -15.40
N THR A 397 -48.84 22.88 -16.53
CA THR A 397 -49.88 22.47 -17.49
C THR A 397 -50.88 21.49 -16.88
N ALA A 398 -50.43 20.58 -16.02
CA ALA A 398 -51.32 19.63 -15.36
C ALA A 398 -52.23 20.31 -14.34
N LEU A 399 -51.72 21.28 -13.56
CA LEU A 399 -52.52 22.06 -12.60
C LEU A 399 -53.61 22.90 -13.29
N GLU A 400 -53.29 23.54 -14.42
CA GLU A 400 -54.26 24.30 -15.24
C GLU A 400 -55.42 23.43 -15.74
N ARG A 401 -55.17 22.13 -15.93
CA ARG A 401 -56.15 21.16 -16.42
C ARG A 401 -56.99 20.50 -15.33
N MET A 402 -56.80 20.85 -14.05
CA MET A 402 -57.50 20.26 -12.91
C MET A 402 -58.69 21.10 -12.40
N PRO A 403 -59.93 20.76 -12.76
CA PRO A 403 -61.10 21.55 -12.36
C PRO A 403 -61.42 21.42 -10.87
N THR A 404 -61.31 20.23 -10.26
CA THR A 404 -61.64 19.98 -8.84
C THR A 404 -60.48 19.31 -8.09
N ASP A 405 -60.58 19.26 -6.75
CA ASP A 405 -59.56 18.63 -5.88
C ASP A 405 -59.59 17.08 -5.95
N GLU A 406 -60.56 16.50 -6.65
CA GLU A 406 -60.71 15.05 -6.89
C GLU A 406 -59.73 14.50 -7.95
N TYR A 407 -59.13 15.39 -8.75
CA TYR A 407 -58.19 15.00 -9.81
C TYR A 407 -56.78 14.78 -9.25
N ARG A 408 -56.09 13.79 -9.83
CA ARG A 408 -54.73 13.40 -9.43
C ARG A 408 -53.77 13.54 -10.62
N ILE A 409 -52.59 14.08 -10.39
CA ILE A 409 -51.45 14.00 -11.31
C ILE A 409 -50.77 12.67 -11.06
N VAL A 410 -50.57 11.89 -12.12
CA VAL A 410 -49.85 10.62 -12.05
C VAL A 410 -48.63 10.71 -12.93
N ILE A 411 -47.44 10.67 -12.32
CA ILE A 411 -46.18 10.50 -13.04
C ILE A 411 -45.96 8.99 -13.16
N ARG A 412 -46.01 8.49 -14.39
CA ARG A 412 -45.89 7.06 -14.66
C ARG A 412 -44.44 6.63 -14.47
N ALA A 413 -44.25 5.52 -13.76
CA ALA A 413 -42.93 4.98 -13.50
C ALA A 413 -42.23 4.44 -14.76
N ASP A 414 -43.01 4.11 -15.80
CA ASP A 414 -42.55 3.55 -17.06
C ASP A 414 -43.07 4.33 -18.28
N LYS A 415 -42.19 4.59 -19.26
CA LYS A 415 -42.58 5.15 -20.57
C LYS A 415 -43.25 4.06 -21.42
N ARG A 416 -44.38 4.38 -22.03
CA ARG A 416 -44.98 3.53 -23.07
C ARG A 416 -44.04 3.50 -24.31
N PRO A 417 -43.75 2.31 -24.91
CA PRO A 417 -42.90 2.23 -26.09
C PRO A 417 -43.48 3.02 -27.28
N ALA A 418 -42.61 3.62 -28.09
CA ALA A 418 -43.02 4.26 -29.33
C ALA A 418 -43.57 3.19 -30.31
N GLY A 419 -44.82 3.34 -30.75
CA GLY A 419 -45.47 2.46 -31.73
C GLY A 419 -46.75 1.74 -31.26
N GLU A 420 -47.18 1.90 -30.01
CA GLU A 420 -48.48 1.36 -29.58
C GLU A 420 -49.65 2.32 -29.87
N HIS A 421 -50.77 1.77 -30.34
CA HIS A 421 -51.92 2.51 -30.88
C HIS A 421 -52.59 3.42 -29.83
N GLU A 422 -52.81 4.69 -30.19
CA GLU A 422 -53.44 5.76 -29.39
C GLU A 422 -54.92 5.49 -29.03
N ARG A 423 -55.59 4.55 -29.69
CA ARG A 423 -57.06 4.41 -29.66
C ARG A 423 -57.64 3.55 -28.52
N ARG A 424 -56.88 3.26 -27.45
CA ARG A 424 -57.39 2.48 -26.30
C ARG A 424 -57.69 3.31 -25.04
N PHE A 425 -57.16 4.54 -24.91
CA PHE A 425 -57.45 5.45 -23.79
C PHE A 425 -57.39 6.91 -24.25
N ASN A 426 -58.48 7.66 -24.08
CA ASN A 426 -58.61 9.07 -24.44
C ASN A 426 -58.06 9.98 -23.31
N ALA A 427 -56.78 10.40 -23.35
CA ALA A 427 -56.25 11.54 -22.57
C ALA A 427 -54.93 12.09 -23.19
N PRO A 428 -54.55 13.36 -22.98
CA PRO A 428 -53.81 14.19 -23.94
C PRO A 428 -52.26 14.05 -23.93
N THR A 429 -51.70 13.84 -25.15
CA THR A 429 -50.41 14.27 -25.76
C THR A 429 -49.07 14.36 -24.98
N VAL A 430 -48.98 14.04 -23.69
CA VAL A 430 -47.69 13.89 -22.98
C VAL A 430 -47.68 12.56 -22.23
N ASN A 431 -47.03 11.55 -22.81
CA ASN A 431 -47.00 10.15 -22.34
C ASN A 431 -46.42 9.90 -20.93
N GLU A 432 -46.06 10.93 -20.15
CA GLU A 432 -45.27 10.81 -18.92
C GLU A 432 -46.05 11.21 -17.66
N VAL A 433 -46.99 12.16 -17.80
CA VAL A 433 -47.77 12.71 -16.68
C VAL A 433 -49.22 12.86 -17.10
N ALA A 434 -50.11 12.11 -16.45
CA ALA A 434 -51.55 12.11 -16.74
C ALA A 434 -52.33 12.79 -15.62
N VAL A 435 -53.42 13.48 -15.98
CA VAL A 435 -54.42 13.98 -15.03
C VAL A 435 -55.58 12.99 -15.04
N VAL A 436 -55.87 12.38 -13.89
CA VAL A 436 -56.73 11.20 -13.78
C VAL A 436 -57.76 11.37 -12.63
N MET A 437 -58.95 10.77 -12.76
CA MET A 437 -59.99 10.75 -11.71
C MET A 437 -59.78 9.61 -10.69
N VAL A 438 -60.47 9.69 -9.54
CA VAL A 438 -60.24 8.87 -8.33
C VAL A 438 -60.37 7.35 -8.54
N GLU A 439 -61.09 6.89 -9.57
CA GLU A 439 -61.49 5.49 -9.77
C GLU A 439 -60.47 4.63 -10.55
N ASP A 440 -59.37 5.21 -11.04
CA ASP A 440 -58.40 4.49 -11.88
C ASP A 440 -57.40 3.64 -11.07
N GLU A 441 -57.05 2.46 -11.59
CA GLU A 441 -55.98 1.61 -11.03
C GLU A 441 -54.58 2.16 -11.38
N PHE A 442 -53.71 2.30 -10.36
CA PHE A 442 -52.34 2.80 -10.51
C PHE A 442 -51.29 1.75 -10.13
N GLU A 443 -50.12 1.81 -10.77
CA GLU A 443 -49.02 0.91 -10.39
C GLU A 443 -48.39 1.36 -9.07
N ARG A 444 -47.87 0.39 -8.29
CA ARG A 444 -47.23 0.64 -6.98
C ARG A 444 -46.05 1.62 -7.00
N ARG A 445 -45.46 1.89 -8.16
CA ARG A 445 -44.30 2.78 -8.33
C ARG A 445 -44.66 4.16 -8.88
N ASP A 446 -45.88 4.35 -9.36
CA ASP A 446 -46.32 5.63 -9.91
C ASP A 446 -46.32 6.70 -8.80
N ILE A 447 -45.95 7.94 -9.17
CA ILE A 447 -46.04 9.07 -8.23
C ILE A 447 -47.39 9.72 -8.42
N ILE A 448 -48.22 9.69 -7.38
CA ILE A 448 -49.59 10.21 -7.41
C ILE A 448 -49.65 11.49 -6.59
N ILE A 449 -49.82 12.63 -7.25
CA ILE A 449 -49.88 13.94 -6.60
C ILE A 449 -51.30 14.47 -6.70
N GLN A 450 -51.92 14.74 -5.56
CA GLN A 450 -53.26 15.32 -5.50
C GLN A 450 -53.18 16.84 -5.46
N LYS A 451 -54.26 17.51 -5.89
CA LYS A 451 -54.35 18.97 -5.86
C LYS A 451 -54.23 19.53 -4.43
N ARG A 452 -54.97 18.99 -3.47
CA ARG A 452 -54.82 19.22 -2.02
C ARG A 452 -54.98 17.91 -1.26
N ASN A 453 -54.09 17.67 -0.31
CA ASN A 453 -54.09 16.50 0.58
C ASN A 453 -53.14 16.75 1.76
N ASP A 454 -53.47 16.22 2.93
CA ASP A 454 -52.65 16.24 4.15
C ASP A 454 -51.61 15.11 4.21
N SER A 455 -51.70 14.12 3.31
CA SER A 455 -50.80 12.97 3.28
C SER A 455 -49.52 13.21 2.45
N LEU A 456 -48.38 12.77 2.98
CA LEU A 456 -47.10 12.73 2.28
C LEU A 456 -46.87 11.34 1.66
N GLN A 457 -46.59 11.29 0.36
CA GLN A 457 -46.32 10.04 -0.34
C GLN A 457 -44.83 9.80 -0.52
N ARG A 458 -44.36 8.57 -0.24
CA ARG A 458 -42.97 8.17 -0.50
C ARG A 458 -42.78 7.88 -1.98
N ILE A 459 -41.74 8.44 -2.57
CA ILE A 459 -41.36 8.13 -3.95
C ILE A 459 -40.50 6.87 -3.97
N SER A 460 -40.78 5.95 -4.89
CA SER A 460 -39.94 4.78 -5.12
C SER A 460 -38.56 5.20 -5.62
N GLU A 461 -37.50 4.66 -5.01
CA GLU A 461 -36.11 4.90 -5.40
C GLU A 461 -35.84 4.45 -6.85
N THR A 462 -36.65 3.53 -7.38
CA THR A 462 -36.53 3.01 -8.75
C THR A 462 -37.31 3.83 -9.80
N HIS A 463 -37.98 4.91 -9.38
CA HIS A 463 -38.72 5.78 -10.27
C HIS A 463 -37.76 6.65 -11.10
N ARG A 464 -38.05 6.82 -12.40
CA ARG A 464 -37.21 7.56 -13.35
C ARG A 464 -36.98 9.04 -12.96
N SER A 465 -38.00 9.70 -12.41
CA SER A 465 -37.92 11.11 -11.96
C SER A 465 -37.35 11.28 -10.54
N TYR A 466 -36.97 10.19 -9.84
CA TYR A 466 -36.51 10.25 -8.45
C TYR A 466 -35.36 11.24 -8.26
N ASP A 467 -34.37 11.17 -9.14
CA ASP A 467 -33.15 11.97 -9.06
C ASP A 467 -33.45 13.46 -9.37
N ALA A 468 -34.24 13.75 -10.42
CA ALA A 468 -34.54 15.10 -10.87
C ALA A 468 -35.48 15.87 -9.92
N LEU A 469 -36.43 15.19 -9.28
CA LEU A 469 -37.32 15.79 -8.29
C LEU A 469 -36.55 16.26 -7.04
N GLN A 470 -35.51 15.53 -6.64
CA GLN A 470 -34.69 15.84 -5.47
C GLN A 470 -33.51 16.79 -5.77
N TYR A 471 -32.91 16.70 -6.96
CA TYR A 471 -31.74 17.48 -7.34
C TYR A 471 -31.93 18.33 -8.62
N PRO A 472 -32.85 19.31 -8.63
CA PRO A 472 -33.09 20.15 -9.81
C PRO A 472 -31.84 20.87 -10.32
N ILE A 473 -30.88 21.23 -9.46
CA ILE A 473 -29.63 21.86 -9.93
C ILE A 473 -28.74 20.88 -10.70
N LEU A 474 -28.75 19.59 -10.34
CA LEU A 474 -27.98 18.56 -11.05
C LEU A 474 -28.66 18.11 -12.34
N PHE A 475 -30.00 18.04 -12.32
CA PHE A 475 -30.87 17.63 -13.42
C PHE A 475 -31.75 18.80 -13.84
N TRP A 476 -31.11 19.85 -14.37
CA TRP A 476 -31.73 21.15 -14.62
C TRP A 476 -32.84 21.11 -15.66
N GLU A 477 -32.75 20.16 -16.59
CA GLU A 477 -33.76 19.93 -17.63
C GLU A 477 -34.95 19.11 -17.10
N GLY A 478 -34.83 18.53 -15.90
CA GLY A 478 -35.81 17.59 -15.36
C GLY A 478 -35.70 16.21 -16.03
N GLU A 479 -34.51 15.84 -16.50
CA GLU A 479 -34.27 14.62 -17.25
C GLU A 479 -34.32 13.36 -16.38
N ASP A 480 -34.50 12.21 -17.03
CA ASP A 480 -34.64 10.93 -16.34
C ASP A 480 -33.35 10.42 -15.70
N GLY A 481 -33.46 10.01 -14.44
CA GLY A 481 -32.47 9.24 -13.71
C GLY A 481 -32.55 7.74 -13.99
N TYR A 482 -31.97 6.93 -13.10
CA TYR A 482 -32.00 5.47 -13.25
C TYR A 482 -33.41 4.89 -13.06
N HIS A 483 -33.78 3.97 -13.95
CA HIS A 483 -34.91 3.05 -13.80
C HIS A 483 -34.57 1.67 -14.43
N PHE A 484 -35.26 0.61 -14.02
CA PHE A 484 -34.94 -0.79 -14.38
C PHE A 484 -35.29 -1.19 -15.83
N ASN A 485 -35.88 -0.29 -16.63
CA ASN A 485 -36.20 -0.58 -18.02
C ASN A 485 -35.11 -0.12 -19.02
N ILE A 486 -33.98 0.36 -18.51
CA ILE A 486 -32.80 0.66 -19.32
C ILE A 486 -32.14 -0.67 -19.73
N MET A 487 -32.13 -0.98 -21.03
CA MET A 487 -31.53 -2.20 -21.57
C MET A 487 -30.03 -2.02 -21.82
N GLN A 488 -29.26 -3.10 -21.64
CA GLN A 488 -27.87 -3.13 -22.09
C GLN A 488 -27.83 -3.12 -23.62
N THR A 489 -26.72 -2.64 -24.18
CA THR A 489 -26.49 -2.62 -25.62
C THR A 489 -25.40 -3.61 -25.98
N ASP A 490 -25.50 -4.27 -27.14
CA ASP A 490 -24.39 -5.01 -27.70
C ASP A 490 -23.33 -4.01 -28.22
N PRO A 491 -22.08 -4.06 -27.72
CA PRO A 491 -21.05 -3.10 -28.12
C PRO A 491 -20.59 -3.25 -29.57
N ARG A 492 -20.89 -4.37 -30.25
CA ARG A 492 -20.54 -4.62 -31.64
C ARG A 492 -21.66 -4.22 -32.60
N THR A 493 -22.91 -4.58 -32.28
CA THR A 493 -24.05 -4.36 -33.19
C THR A 493 -24.86 -3.12 -32.85
N GLY A 494 -24.72 -2.58 -31.63
CA GLY A 494 -25.52 -1.45 -31.15
C GLY A 494 -26.97 -1.80 -30.79
N LEU A 495 -27.35 -3.09 -30.87
CA LEU A 495 -28.71 -3.56 -30.57
C LEU A 495 -28.94 -3.76 -29.07
N SER A 496 -30.19 -3.62 -28.63
CA SER A 496 -30.57 -3.89 -27.24
C SER A 496 -30.44 -5.39 -26.90
N LEU A 497 -29.83 -5.68 -25.75
CA LEU A 497 -29.72 -7.00 -25.18
C LEU A 497 -30.92 -7.29 -24.26
N THR A 498 -31.09 -8.57 -23.89
CA THR A 498 -32.12 -9.02 -22.93
C THR A 498 -31.80 -8.64 -21.48
N LYS A 499 -30.56 -8.26 -21.19
CA LYS A 499 -30.12 -7.85 -19.84
C LYS A 499 -30.32 -6.36 -19.65
N LYS A 500 -30.74 -5.97 -18.45
CA LYS A 500 -30.92 -4.58 -18.03
C LYS A 500 -29.62 -3.98 -17.49
N VAL A 501 -29.48 -2.66 -17.60
CA VAL A 501 -28.42 -1.89 -16.94
C VAL A 501 -28.73 -1.85 -15.44
N SER A 502 -27.72 -2.09 -14.60
CA SER A 502 -27.89 -1.98 -13.14
C SER A 502 -27.78 -0.53 -12.68
N ALA A 503 -28.41 -0.14 -11.56
CA ALA A 503 -28.25 1.19 -10.97
C ALA A 503 -26.79 1.56 -10.77
N LYS A 504 -26.00 0.60 -10.27
CA LYS A 504 -24.56 0.75 -10.09
C LYS A 504 -23.85 1.13 -11.40
N ASP A 505 -24.11 0.39 -12.48
CA ASP A 505 -23.47 0.67 -13.77
C ASP A 505 -23.93 2.00 -14.38
N PHE A 506 -25.20 2.39 -14.15
CA PHE A 506 -25.73 3.68 -14.56
C PHE A 506 -24.98 4.84 -13.88
N TYR A 507 -24.88 4.82 -12.55
CA TYR A 507 -24.21 5.90 -11.81
C TYR A 507 -22.69 5.86 -11.99
N ALA A 508 -22.08 4.68 -12.08
CA ALA A 508 -20.66 4.56 -12.41
C ALA A 508 -20.35 5.22 -13.77
N ASN A 509 -21.22 5.09 -14.77
CA ASN A 509 -21.06 5.77 -16.06
C ASN A 509 -21.21 7.29 -15.96
N ARG A 510 -22.17 7.78 -15.15
CA ARG A 510 -22.48 9.21 -15.00
C ARG A 510 -21.39 10.01 -14.29
N ILE A 511 -20.58 9.38 -13.44
CA ILE A 511 -19.50 10.07 -12.70
C ILE A 511 -18.14 10.08 -13.42
N MET A 512 -18.07 9.56 -14.64
CA MET A 512 -16.83 9.53 -15.43
C MET A 512 -16.52 10.88 -16.08
N ILE A 513 -15.23 11.20 -16.18
CA ILE A 513 -14.71 12.38 -16.91
C ILE A 513 -14.59 12.02 -18.41
N ARG A 514 -15.01 12.94 -19.28
CA ARG A 514 -14.92 12.85 -20.75
C ARG A 514 -14.45 14.20 -21.30
N ASP A 515 -13.67 14.20 -22.38
CA ASP A 515 -13.23 15.45 -23.03
C ASP A 515 -14.34 16.08 -23.89
N ALA A 516 -15.10 15.24 -24.59
CA ALA A 516 -16.13 15.69 -25.53
C ALA A 516 -17.30 16.42 -24.85
N SER A 517 -17.53 16.20 -23.55
CA SER A 517 -18.58 16.87 -22.79
C SER A 517 -18.15 17.12 -21.35
N THR A 518 -18.31 18.37 -20.91
CA THR A 518 -18.02 18.75 -19.54
C THR A 518 -19.06 18.11 -18.61
N ASN A 519 -18.61 17.26 -17.69
CA ASN A 519 -19.49 16.66 -16.69
C ASN A 519 -19.82 17.66 -15.57
N HIS A 520 -20.98 18.32 -15.67
CA HIS A 520 -21.39 19.35 -14.71
C HIS A 520 -21.69 18.80 -13.31
N LEU A 521 -22.04 17.52 -13.18
CA LEU A 521 -22.25 16.88 -11.87
C LEU A 521 -20.99 17.01 -11.00
N LEU A 522 -19.81 16.80 -11.60
CA LEU A 522 -18.52 16.88 -10.91
C LEU A 522 -18.12 18.31 -10.53
N LYS A 523 -18.80 19.34 -11.04
CA LYS A 523 -18.60 20.75 -10.66
C LYS A 523 -19.44 21.19 -9.46
N CYS A 524 -20.42 20.38 -9.05
CA CYS A 524 -21.40 20.74 -8.03
C CYS A 524 -20.95 20.49 -6.57
N ARG A 525 -19.68 20.12 -6.34
CA ARG A 525 -19.01 20.04 -5.02
C ARG A 525 -19.85 19.33 -3.94
N GLN A 526 -20.27 20.04 -2.90
CA GLN A 526 -21.04 19.46 -1.79
C GLN A 526 -22.40 18.91 -2.20
N LEU A 527 -23.03 19.42 -3.26
CA LEU A 527 -24.28 18.85 -3.78
C LEU A 527 -24.02 17.51 -4.46
N PHE A 528 -22.90 17.38 -5.20
CA PHE A 528 -22.45 16.10 -5.75
C PHE A 528 -22.21 15.07 -4.65
N HIS A 529 -21.66 15.48 -3.49
CA HIS A 529 -21.47 14.57 -2.36
C HIS A 529 -22.77 14.02 -1.79
N GLN A 530 -23.77 14.89 -1.65
CA GLN A 530 -25.11 14.49 -1.19
C GLN A 530 -25.76 13.53 -2.18
N PHE A 531 -25.71 13.87 -3.47
CA PHE A 531 -26.19 13.03 -4.56
C PHE A 531 -25.55 11.64 -4.54
N ILE A 532 -24.22 11.54 -4.42
CA ILE A 532 -23.53 10.24 -4.41
C ILE A 532 -23.95 9.34 -3.24
N VAL A 533 -24.10 9.92 -2.04
CA VAL A 533 -24.53 9.15 -0.86
C VAL A 533 -25.95 8.63 -1.06
N ASP A 534 -26.83 9.46 -1.60
CA ASP A 534 -28.21 9.08 -1.94
C ASP A 534 -28.26 8.01 -3.03
N MET A 535 -27.52 8.19 -4.13
CA MET A 535 -27.49 7.19 -5.22
C MET A 535 -26.90 5.85 -4.77
N TYR A 536 -25.91 5.87 -3.86
CA TYR A 536 -25.43 4.62 -3.26
C TYR A 536 -26.49 3.97 -2.36
N ALA A 537 -27.21 4.75 -1.55
CA ALA A 537 -28.33 4.23 -0.75
C ALA A 537 -29.46 3.66 -1.63
N LYS A 538 -29.73 4.27 -2.79
CA LYS A 538 -30.63 3.77 -3.83
C LYS A 538 -30.17 2.43 -4.39
N ILE A 539 -28.88 2.29 -4.76
CA ILE A 539 -28.30 1.02 -5.22
C ILE A 539 -28.46 -0.08 -4.16
N GLU A 540 -28.14 0.22 -2.90
CA GLU A 540 -28.25 -0.74 -1.81
C GLU A 540 -29.71 -1.12 -1.54
N SER A 541 -30.62 -0.15 -1.56
CA SER A 541 -32.06 -0.39 -1.39
C SER A 541 -32.61 -1.32 -2.47
N GLU A 542 -32.19 -1.16 -3.73
CA GLU A 542 -32.55 -2.08 -4.82
C GLU A 542 -32.01 -3.50 -4.58
N ARG A 543 -30.75 -3.64 -4.15
CA ARG A 543 -30.14 -4.95 -3.84
C ARG A 543 -30.82 -5.64 -2.67
N LEU A 544 -31.12 -4.91 -1.60
CA LEU A 544 -31.82 -5.43 -0.43
C LEU A 544 -33.28 -5.77 -0.75
N LEU A 545 -33.95 -4.95 -1.58
CA LEU A 545 -35.29 -5.24 -2.08
C LEU A 545 -35.28 -6.53 -2.91
N TYR A 546 -34.29 -6.72 -3.79
CA TYR A 546 -34.12 -7.98 -4.51
C TYR A 546 -33.99 -9.17 -3.54
N ILE A 547 -33.14 -9.06 -2.52
CA ILE A 547 -32.98 -10.12 -1.51
C ILE A 547 -34.31 -10.39 -0.80
N ARG A 548 -35.05 -9.35 -0.40
CA ARG A 548 -36.35 -9.45 0.28
C ARG A 548 -37.42 -10.09 -0.61
N LEU A 549 -37.57 -9.63 -1.85
CA LEU A 549 -38.58 -10.14 -2.79
C LEU A 549 -38.27 -11.54 -3.29
N ASN A 550 -36.98 -11.92 -3.35
CA ASN A 550 -36.56 -13.26 -3.76
C ASN A 550 -36.35 -14.21 -2.58
N GLN A 551 -36.77 -13.87 -1.35
CA GLN A 551 -36.71 -14.81 -0.22
C GLN A 551 -37.46 -16.12 -0.50
N ARG A 552 -38.54 -16.10 -1.30
CA ARG A 552 -39.24 -17.32 -1.75
C ARG A 552 -38.40 -18.23 -2.65
N LYS A 553 -37.35 -17.70 -3.29
CA LYS A 553 -36.33 -18.42 -4.06
C LYS A 553 -35.05 -18.70 -3.26
N LEU A 554 -34.95 -18.13 -2.06
CA LEU A 554 -33.79 -18.17 -1.17
C LEU A 554 -34.13 -18.80 0.17
N ARG A 555 -35.22 -19.56 0.28
CA ARG A 555 -35.54 -20.29 1.51
C ARG A 555 -34.38 -21.21 1.84
N VAL A 556 -33.91 -21.14 3.07
CA VAL A 556 -32.85 -21.98 3.60
C VAL A 556 -33.43 -22.75 4.76
N ASP A 557 -33.37 -24.08 4.65
CA ASP A 557 -33.53 -24.99 5.77
C ASP A 557 -32.52 -26.14 5.61
N ASP A 558 -32.39 -26.93 6.67
CA ASP A 558 -31.65 -28.17 6.62
C ASP A 558 -32.47 -29.21 5.83
N TYR A 559 -31.80 -30.01 5.00
CA TYR A 559 -32.46 -30.93 4.09
C TYR A 559 -33.36 -31.95 4.80
N ILE A 560 -32.99 -32.40 6.00
CA ILE A 560 -33.82 -33.25 6.85
C ILE A 560 -35.18 -32.60 7.14
N HIS A 561 -35.21 -31.33 7.54
CA HIS A 561 -36.48 -30.64 7.84
C HIS A 561 -37.37 -30.50 6.60
N LEU A 562 -36.79 -30.23 5.42
CA LEU A 562 -37.58 -30.18 4.19
C LEU A 562 -38.13 -31.56 3.82
N ARG A 563 -37.30 -32.61 3.91
CA ARG A 563 -37.69 -33.98 3.58
C ARG A 563 -38.81 -34.45 4.50
N ASP A 564 -38.69 -34.22 5.79
CA ASP A 564 -39.66 -34.66 6.79
C ASP A 564 -40.97 -33.87 6.67
N ALA A 565 -40.92 -32.57 6.33
CA ALA A 565 -42.11 -31.78 6.06
C ALA A 565 -42.86 -32.25 4.80
N ILE A 566 -42.14 -32.62 3.74
CA ILE A 566 -42.74 -33.18 2.52
C ILE A 566 -43.31 -34.58 2.77
N ALA A 567 -42.63 -35.40 3.58
CA ALA A 567 -43.08 -36.75 3.91
C ALA A 567 -44.35 -36.77 4.79
N ASN A 568 -44.57 -35.73 5.60
CA ASN A 568 -45.71 -35.60 6.50
C ASN A 568 -46.86 -34.74 5.94
N ASP A 569 -46.89 -34.49 4.62
CA ASP A 569 -47.86 -33.59 3.95
C ASP A 569 -47.96 -32.18 4.58
N GLY A 570 -46.89 -31.73 5.24
CA GLY A 570 -46.78 -30.38 5.78
C GLY A 570 -46.64 -29.35 4.67
N ASN A 571 -47.20 -28.16 4.87
CA ASN A 571 -47.07 -27.10 3.88
C ASN A 571 -45.61 -26.62 3.82
N SER A 572 -44.93 -26.89 2.71
CA SER A 572 -43.54 -26.44 2.45
C SER A 572 -43.35 -24.92 2.53
N THR A 573 -44.44 -24.14 2.66
CA THR A 573 -44.40 -22.72 2.97
C THR A 573 -44.03 -22.37 4.40
N ASP A 574 -44.17 -23.32 5.31
CA ASP A 574 -44.05 -23.10 6.76
C ASP A 574 -42.68 -23.55 7.30
N VAL A 575 -41.80 -24.01 6.39
CA VAL A 575 -40.45 -24.54 6.64
C VAL A 575 -39.39 -23.60 6.03
N GLY A 576 -38.36 -23.29 6.80
CA GLY A 576 -37.29 -22.34 6.47
C GLY A 576 -37.43 -20.97 7.14
N ARG A 577 -36.29 -20.36 7.50
CA ARG A 577 -36.23 -19.02 8.13
C ARG A 577 -36.44 -17.91 7.08
N LEU A 578 -37.22 -16.89 7.43
CA LEU A 578 -37.48 -15.72 6.58
C LEU A 578 -36.45 -14.59 6.82
N VAL A 579 -35.90 -14.02 5.73
CA VAL A 579 -35.09 -12.79 5.67
C VAL A 579 -33.68 -12.90 6.28
N ILE A 580 -32.81 -13.68 5.63
CA ILE A 580 -31.38 -13.78 5.95
C ILE A 580 -30.56 -12.88 5.01
N LEU A 581 -29.71 -12.00 5.55
CA LEU A 581 -28.70 -11.25 4.79
C LEU A 581 -27.46 -12.15 4.56
N PRO A 582 -27.15 -12.54 3.30
CA PRO A 582 -26.11 -13.54 3.04
C PRO A 582 -24.69 -13.00 3.27
N ALA A 583 -23.74 -13.92 3.48
CA ALA A 583 -22.31 -13.58 3.58
C ALA A 583 -21.74 -12.99 2.28
N THR A 584 -22.41 -13.19 1.14
CA THR A 584 -22.06 -12.58 -0.15
C THR A 584 -22.40 -11.09 -0.23
N TYR A 585 -23.18 -10.56 0.72
CA TYR A 585 -23.50 -9.15 0.80
C TYR A 585 -22.39 -8.41 1.57
N THR A 586 -21.61 -7.60 0.86
CA THR A 586 -20.51 -6.82 1.44
C THR A 586 -20.97 -5.97 2.61
N GLY A 587 -20.32 -6.12 3.76
CA GLY A 587 -20.64 -5.38 4.98
C GLY A 587 -21.69 -6.05 5.88
N SER A 588 -22.33 -7.16 5.46
CA SER A 588 -23.26 -7.90 6.32
C SER A 588 -22.54 -8.50 7.54
N PRO A 589 -23.24 -8.74 8.67
CA PRO A 589 -22.63 -9.39 9.84
C PRO A 589 -21.95 -10.72 9.51
N ARG A 590 -22.57 -11.52 8.62
CA ARG A 590 -21.98 -12.78 8.15
C ARG A 590 -20.75 -12.56 7.29
N HIS A 591 -20.78 -11.60 6.35
CA HIS A 591 -19.62 -11.24 5.56
C HIS A 591 -18.43 -10.89 6.47
N MET A 592 -18.63 -9.99 7.43
CA MET A 592 -17.59 -9.60 8.39
C MET A 592 -17.10 -10.77 9.24
N HIS A 593 -18.01 -11.67 9.64
CA HIS A 593 -17.65 -12.88 10.38
C HIS A 593 -16.78 -13.84 9.54
N GLU A 594 -17.14 -14.08 8.27
CA GLU A 594 -16.33 -14.93 7.37
C GLU A 594 -14.91 -14.37 7.19
N TYR A 595 -14.75 -13.06 6.99
CA TYR A 595 -13.42 -12.44 6.91
C TYR A 595 -12.62 -12.56 8.21
N ALA A 596 -13.29 -12.50 9.37
CA ALA A 596 -12.65 -12.79 10.67
C ALA A 596 -12.04 -14.20 10.68
N GLN A 597 -12.84 -15.18 10.27
CA GLN A 597 -12.46 -16.58 10.25
C GLN A 597 -11.38 -16.86 9.20
N ASP A 598 -11.44 -16.18 8.05
CA ASP A 598 -10.38 -16.23 7.03
C ASP A 598 -9.06 -15.73 7.62
N ALA A 599 -9.05 -14.57 8.28
CA ALA A 599 -7.86 -14.05 8.95
C ALA A 599 -7.29 -15.03 10.00
N MET A 600 -8.14 -15.73 10.76
CA MET A 600 -7.71 -16.77 11.69
C MET A 600 -7.12 -17.99 10.96
N LEU A 601 -7.62 -18.37 9.79
CA LEU A 601 -7.04 -19.44 8.98
C LEU A 601 -5.62 -19.09 8.52
N TYR A 602 -5.37 -17.83 8.12
CA TYR A 602 -4.02 -17.36 7.81
C TYR A 602 -3.09 -17.51 8.99
N VAL A 603 -3.54 -17.13 10.19
CA VAL A 603 -2.75 -17.26 11.42
C VAL A 603 -2.44 -18.72 11.72
N ARG A 604 -3.45 -19.60 11.61
CA ARG A 604 -3.28 -21.04 11.81
C ARG A 604 -2.28 -21.65 10.83
N THR A 605 -2.32 -21.22 9.56
CA THR A 605 -1.53 -21.85 8.48
C THR A 605 -0.13 -21.23 8.35
N CYS A 606 0.00 -19.93 8.60
CA CYS A 606 1.21 -19.15 8.35
C CYS A 606 1.90 -18.63 9.62
N GLY A 607 1.33 -18.90 10.80
CA GLY A 607 1.79 -18.37 12.08
C GLY A 607 1.39 -16.90 12.28
N ARG A 608 2.10 -16.19 13.15
CA ARG A 608 1.84 -14.75 13.39
C ARG A 608 2.29 -13.88 12.20
N PRO A 609 1.57 -12.78 11.87
CA PRO A 609 2.04 -11.80 10.89
C PRO A 609 3.33 -11.14 11.36
N ASP A 610 4.07 -10.56 10.42
CA ASP A 610 5.30 -9.82 10.67
C ASP A 610 5.02 -8.33 10.83
N LEU A 611 4.19 -7.78 9.93
CA LEU A 611 3.90 -6.34 9.87
C LEU A 611 2.39 -6.09 9.84
N PHE A 612 1.97 -5.06 10.58
CA PHE A 612 0.66 -4.43 10.46
C PHE A 612 0.84 -3.01 9.97
N ILE A 613 0.27 -2.70 8.80
CA ILE A 613 0.47 -1.42 8.12
C ILE A 613 -0.87 -0.72 7.96
N THR A 614 -0.94 0.55 8.35
CA THR A 614 -2.09 1.40 8.03
C THR A 614 -1.66 2.44 7.01
N PHE A 615 -2.23 2.37 5.81
CA PHE A 615 -1.98 3.29 4.71
C PHE A 615 -3.19 4.21 4.51
N THR A 616 -3.03 5.50 4.77
CA THR A 616 -4.10 6.49 4.60
C THR A 616 -3.90 7.28 3.31
N CYS A 617 -4.98 7.54 2.58
CA CYS A 617 -4.92 8.35 1.36
C CYS A 617 -4.34 9.75 1.63
N ASN A 618 -3.43 10.20 0.75
CA ASN A 618 -2.98 11.58 0.70
C ASN A 618 -3.77 12.36 -0.37
N PRO A 619 -4.64 13.32 0.01
CA PRO A 619 -5.38 14.13 -0.96
C PRO A 619 -4.48 15.08 -1.77
N GLU A 620 -3.24 15.29 -1.35
CA GLU A 620 -2.29 16.20 -1.99
C GLU A 620 -1.50 15.57 -3.15
N TRP A 621 -1.77 14.30 -3.49
CA TRP A 621 -1.12 13.64 -4.62
C TRP A 621 -1.35 14.40 -5.93
N THR A 622 -0.30 14.47 -6.75
CA THR A 622 -0.30 15.14 -8.05
C THR A 622 -1.39 14.60 -8.97
N GLU A 623 -1.62 13.29 -8.96
CA GLU A 623 -2.63 12.63 -9.78
C GLU A 623 -4.08 13.01 -9.41
N ILE A 624 -4.30 13.57 -8.21
CA ILE A 624 -5.58 14.17 -7.82
C ILE A 624 -5.60 15.63 -8.30
N LYS A 625 -4.56 16.41 -7.95
CA LYS A 625 -4.49 17.84 -8.24
C LYS A 625 -4.54 18.17 -9.72
N ASP A 626 -3.88 17.37 -10.56
CA ASP A 626 -3.82 17.56 -12.00
C ASP A 626 -5.20 17.41 -12.68
N GLU A 627 -6.14 16.70 -12.04
CA GLU A 627 -7.48 16.41 -12.58
C GLU A 627 -8.59 17.27 -11.90
N LEU A 628 -8.21 18.21 -11.03
CA LEU A 628 -9.14 19.18 -10.44
C LEU A 628 -9.54 20.24 -11.45
N PHE A 629 -10.82 20.59 -11.51
CA PHE A 629 -11.25 21.76 -12.28
C PHE A 629 -10.80 23.07 -11.57
N PRO A 630 -10.69 24.19 -12.31
CA PRO A 630 -10.36 25.48 -11.72
C PRO A 630 -11.20 25.80 -10.48
N GLY A 631 -10.54 26.18 -9.38
CA GLY A 631 -11.19 26.54 -8.12
C GLY A 631 -11.71 25.36 -7.27
N GLN A 632 -11.53 24.10 -7.70
CA GLN A 632 -11.78 22.93 -6.87
C GLN A 632 -10.61 22.62 -5.94
N VAL A 633 -10.91 22.01 -4.81
CA VAL A 633 -9.93 21.39 -3.90
C VAL A 633 -10.15 19.88 -3.84
N PRO A 634 -9.17 19.06 -3.41
CA PRO A 634 -9.32 17.61 -3.34
C PRO A 634 -10.59 17.13 -2.62
N SER A 635 -11.00 17.81 -1.54
CA SER A 635 -12.22 17.47 -0.82
C SER A 635 -13.49 17.63 -1.65
N ASP A 636 -13.49 18.41 -2.74
CA ASP A 636 -14.65 18.51 -3.63
C ASP A 636 -14.82 17.27 -4.52
N ARG A 637 -13.76 16.47 -4.73
CA ARG A 637 -13.66 15.43 -5.77
C ARG A 637 -13.35 14.04 -5.20
N HIS A 638 -14.29 13.51 -4.43
CA HIS A 638 -14.22 12.17 -3.85
C HIS A 638 -14.15 11.04 -4.90
N ASP A 639 -14.63 11.28 -6.12
CA ASP A 639 -14.43 10.39 -7.26
C ASP A 639 -12.93 10.21 -7.58
N LEU A 640 -12.14 11.28 -7.59
CA LEU A 640 -10.70 11.22 -7.81
C LEU A 640 -9.97 10.60 -6.61
N ILE A 641 -10.34 10.97 -5.38
CA ILE A 641 -9.73 10.40 -4.16
C ILE A 641 -9.85 8.88 -4.16
N ALA A 642 -11.05 8.34 -4.37
CA ALA A 642 -11.27 6.89 -4.38
C ALA A 642 -10.49 6.19 -5.50
N ARG A 643 -10.53 6.74 -6.71
CA ARG A 643 -9.84 6.17 -7.89
C ARG A 643 -8.33 6.17 -7.70
N VAL A 644 -7.74 7.31 -7.34
CA VAL A 644 -6.29 7.40 -7.13
C VAL A 644 -5.85 6.53 -5.95
N PHE A 645 -6.60 6.52 -4.83
CA PHE A 645 -6.26 5.67 -3.70
C PHE A 645 -6.29 4.18 -4.05
N LYS A 646 -7.30 3.69 -4.79
CA LYS A 646 -7.34 2.27 -5.21
C LYS A 646 -6.11 1.90 -6.04
N GLN A 647 -5.67 2.79 -6.93
CA GLN A 647 -4.48 2.58 -7.75
C GLN A 647 -3.19 2.61 -6.92
N LYS A 648 -3.07 3.59 -6.02
CA LYS A 648 -1.92 3.69 -5.10
C LYS A 648 -1.86 2.50 -4.16
N LEU A 649 -3.00 2.00 -3.67
CA LEU A 649 -3.08 0.79 -2.86
C LEU A 649 -2.64 -0.46 -3.64
N SER A 650 -3.02 -0.58 -4.92
CA SER A 650 -2.53 -1.67 -5.76
C SER A 650 -1.00 -1.60 -5.96
N LYS A 651 -0.45 -0.40 -6.24
CA LYS A 651 1.00 -0.20 -6.33
C LYS A 651 1.71 -0.45 -5.00
N PHE A 652 1.11 -0.04 -3.89
CA PHE A 652 1.61 -0.28 -2.54
C PHE A 652 1.74 -1.78 -2.25
N MET A 653 0.71 -2.56 -2.56
CA MET A 653 0.76 -4.02 -2.43
C MET A 653 1.77 -4.65 -3.38
N ASP A 654 1.90 -4.16 -4.62
CA ASP A 654 2.91 -4.65 -5.58
C ASP A 654 4.35 -4.36 -5.13
N VAL A 655 4.60 -3.21 -4.51
CA VAL A 655 5.90 -2.86 -3.92
C VAL A 655 6.26 -3.88 -2.84
N ILE A 656 5.34 -4.16 -1.92
CA ILE A 656 5.57 -5.12 -0.83
C ILE A 656 5.73 -6.55 -1.36
N THR A 657 4.77 -7.00 -2.17
CA THR A 657 4.58 -8.43 -2.48
C THR A 657 5.33 -8.90 -3.72
N LYS A 658 5.53 -8.03 -4.73
CA LYS A 658 6.23 -8.36 -5.99
C LYS A 658 7.62 -7.75 -6.08
N SER A 659 7.89 -6.72 -5.29
CA SER A 659 9.22 -6.10 -5.22
C SER A 659 10.00 -6.52 -3.99
N HIS A 660 9.37 -7.28 -3.09
CA HIS A 660 10.03 -7.91 -1.95
C HIS A 660 10.84 -6.93 -1.09
N ILE A 661 10.32 -5.71 -0.87
CA ILE A 661 11.05 -4.67 -0.14
C ILE A 661 11.40 -5.07 1.30
N PHE A 662 10.59 -5.94 1.91
CA PHE A 662 10.83 -6.54 3.23
C PHE A 662 11.31 -8.00 3.16
N GLY A 663 11.49 -8.55 1.96
CA GLY A 663 11.71 -9.98 1.73
C GLY A 663 10.54 -10.64 1.00
N GLU A 664 10.64 -11.95 0.77
CA GLU A 664 9.59 -12.69 0.07
C GLU A 664 8.32 -12.77 0.93
N THR A 665 7.17 -12.41 0.35
CA THR A 665 5.87 -12.45 1.06
C THR A 665 5.28 -13.84 0.95
N ARG A 666 4.97 -14.45 2.10
CA ARG A 666 4.27 -15.75 2.19
C ARG A 666 2.77 -15.60 1.98
N CYS A 667 2.16 -14.67 2.69
CA CYS A 667 0.73 -14.36 2.58
C CYS A 667 0.45 -12.93 3.03
N TRP A 668 -0.69 -12.40 2.64
CA TRP A 668 -1.13 -11.06 3.02
C TRP A 668 -2.65 -10.95 2.96
N LEU A 669 -3.18 -10.00 3.71
CA LEU A 669 -4.57 -9.57 3.56
C LEU A 669 -4.69 -8.09 3.90
N TYR A 670 -5.67 -7.42 3.32
CA TYR A 670 -5.98 -6.05 3.71
C TYR A 670 -7.48 -5.78 3.73
N SER A 671 -7.85 -4.75 4.49
CA SER A 671 -9.20 -4.20 4.59
C SER A 671 -9.16 -2.69 4.38
N VAL A 672 -10.09 -2.15 3.60
CA VAL A 672 -10.29 -0.71 3.42
C VAL A 672 -11.45 -0.24 4.28
N GLU A 673 -11.23 0.84 5.03
CA GLU A 673 -12.22 1.48 5.89
C GLU A 673 -12.16 3.01 5.63
N TRP A 674 -13.18 3.74 6.10
CA TRP A 674 -13.25 5.20 6.06
C TRP A 674 -13.41 5.74 7.48
N GLN A 675 -12.44 6.53 7.96
CA GLN A 675 -12.55 7.17 9.29
C GLN A 675 -13.51 8.37 9.24
N LYS A 676 -13.80 8.97 10.41
CA LYS A 676 -14.72 10.10 10.59
C LYS A 676 -14.51 11.31 9.66
N ARG A 677 -13.32 11.48 9.05
CA ARG A 677 -13.01 12.56 8.09
C ARG A 677 -13.22 12.16 6.61
N GLY A 678 -13.60 10.91 6.35
CA GLY A 678 -14.03 10.38 5.06
C GLY A 678 -12.93 9.99 4.08
N LEU A 679 -11.63 10.15 4.38
CA LEU A 679 -10.57 9.62 3.53
C LEU A 679 -10.47 8.09 3.67
N PRO A 680 -10.24 7.35 2.58
CA PRO A 680 -10.05 5.91 2.65
C PRO A 680 -8.69 5.57 3.28
N HIS A 681 -8.67 4.52 4.08
CA HIS A 681 -7.46 3.93 4.65
C HIS A 681 -7.48 2.41 4.52
N ALA A 682 -6.32 1.83 4.31
CA ALA A 682 -6.14 0.38 4.25
C ALA A 682 -5.40 -0.11 5.50
N HIS A 683 -5.91 -1.15 6.13
CA HIS A 683 -5.23 -1.95 7.15
C HIS A 683 -4.70 -3.22 6.50
N VAL A 684 -3.38 -3.38 6.46
CA VAL A 684 -2.67 -4.44 5.74
C VAL A 684 -1.91 -5.31 6.73
N LEU A 685 -1.99 -6.63 6.54
CA LEU A 685 -1.17 -7.62 7.23
C LEU A 685 -0.26 -8.32 6.24
N ILE A 686 0.99 -8.49 6.64
CA ILE A 686 2.02 -9.15 5.85
C ILE A 686 2.66 -10.27 6.67
N TRP A 687 2.77 -11.45 6.07
CA TRP A 687 3.61 -12.55 6.54
C TRP A 687 4.75 -12.72 5.55
N LEU A 688 5.97 -12.69 6.05
CA LEU A 688 7.17 -12.94 5.26
C LEU A 688 7.55 -14.41 5.36
N LYS A 689 8.21 -14.93 4.32
CA LYS A 689 8.83 -16.27 4.38
C LYS A 689 9.97 -16.27 5.39
N ASP A 690 10.85 -15.28 5.28
CA ASP A 690 11.92 -15.02 6.24
C ASP A 690 11.44 -13.97 7.26
N LYS A 691 11.34 -14.37 8.52
CA LYS A 691 10.82 -13.52 9.60
C LYS A 691 11.78 -12.38 9.91
N ILE A 692 11.24 -11.21 10.25
CA ILE A 692 12.05 -10.08 10.73
C ILE A 692 12.55 -10.40 12.15
N HIS A 693 13.87 -10.35 12.34
CA HIS A 693 14.47 -10.50 13.66
C HIS A 693 14.36 -9.20 14.48
N PRO A 694 14.26 -9.28 15.82
CA PRO A 694 14.18 -8.10 16.69
C PRO A 694 15.30 -7.07 16.43
N THR A 695 16.52 -7.53 16.15
CA THR A 695 17.69 -6.70 15.83
C THR A 695 17.57 -5.92 14.52
N GLN A 696 16.62 -6.30 13.65
CA GLN A 696 16.40 -5.67 12.36
C GLN A 696 15.26 -4.66 12.36
N ILE A 697 14.49 -4.55 13.45
CA ILE A 697 13.30 -3.69 13.51
C ILE A 697 13.67 -2.23 13.22
N ASP A 698 14.72 -1.72 13.87
CA ASP A 698 15.18 -0.32 13.71
C ASP A 698 15.73 -0.02 12.32
N ALA A 699 16.06 -1.05 11.51
CA ALA A 699 16.49 -0.87 10.13
C ALA A 699 15.30 -0.58 9.19
N ILE A 700 14.08 -0.96 9.57
CA ILE A 700 12.89 -0.86 8.72
C ILE A 700 11.77 -0.01 9.32
N ILE A 701 11.71 0.16 10.64
CA ILE A 701 10.69 0.96 11.31
C ILE A 701 11.41 2.04 12.12
N SER A 702 11.01 3.29 11.89
CA SER A 702 11.47 4.45 12.65
C SER A 702 10.30 5.10 13.36
N ALA A 703 10.54 5.56 14.58
CA ALA A 703 9.64 6.46 15.29
C ALA A 703 10.35 7.78 15.63
N GLU A 704 11.28 8.20 14.76
CA GLU A 704 12.12 9.38 14.93
C GLU A 704 11.89 10.37 13.77
N ILE A 705 12.01 11.67 14.07
CA ILE A 705 12.09 12.74 13.09
C ILE A 705 13.42 12.56 12.34
N PRO A 706 13.41 12.47 10.99
CA PRO A 706 14.61 12.34 10.18
C PRO A 706 15.56 13.51 10.38
N ASN A 707 16.85 13.31 10.09
CA ASN A 707 17.79 14.43 10.06
C ASN A 707 17.43 15.38 8.89
N PRO A 708 17.10 16.67 9.17
CA PRO A 708 16.68 17.62 8.13
C PRO A 708 17.78 17.95 7.11
N GLU A 709 19.06 17.79 7.46
CA GLU A 709 20.17 18.04 6.54
C GLU A 709 20.44 16.84 5.62
N GLN A 710 20.29 15.61 6.14
CA GLN A 710 20.60 14.38 5.39
C GLN A 710 19.41 13.89 4.55
N ASP A 711 18.18 14.05 5.04
CA ASP A 711 16.97 13.63 4.33
C ASP A 711 15.85 14.67 4.49
N PRO A 712 16.02 15.86 3.89
CA PRO A 712 15.02 16.94 3.98
C PRO A 712 13.65 16.51 3.47
N GLY A 713 13.61 15.66 2.44
CA GLY A 713 12.35 15.16 1.87
C GLY A 713 11.58 14.28 2.84
N LEU A 714 12.24 13.32 3.49
CA LEU A 714 11.59 12.50 4.51
C LEU A 714 11.24 13.32 5.76
N PHE A 715 12.09 14.29 6.14
CA PHE A 715 11.79 15.23 7.23
C PHE A 715 10.47 15.98 6.99
N GLU A 716 10.28 16.54 5.80
CA GLU A 716 9.03 17.23 5.44
C GLU A 716 7.82 16.28 5.50
N ILE A 717 7.95 15.06 4.97
CA ILE A 717 6.88 14.07 4.99
C ILE A 717 6.52 13.69 6.43
N VAL A 718 7.52 13.36 7.26
CA VAL A 718 7.30 12.89 8.64
C VAL A 718 6.69 13.99 9.50
N THR A 719 7.21 15.22 9.42
CA THR A 719 6.69 16.36 10.18
C THR A 719 5.27 16.74 9.77
N LYS A 720 4.91 16.54 8.50
CA LYS A 720 3.57 16.81 7.97
C LYS A 720 2.55 15.71 8.24
N SER A 721 2.94 14.44 8.10
CA SER A 721 1.99 13.32 8.07
C SER A 721 2.20 12.23 9.10
N MET A 722 3.33 12.21 9.84
CA MET A 722 3.61 11.16 10.83
C MET A 722 3.67 11.68 12.27
N ILE A 723 3.40 12.97 12.52
CA ILE A 723 3.28 13.50 13.87
C ILE A 723 1.87 13.22 14.41
N HIS A 724 1.78 12.49 15.52
CA HIS A 724 0.55 12.40 16.29
C HIS A 724 0.25 13.80 16.84
N GLY A 725 -0.95 14.30 16.56
CA GLY A 725 -1.31 15.67 16.96
C GLY A 725 -0.99 15.96 18.43
N PRO A 726 -0.50 17.17 18.75
CA PRO A 726 -0.49 17.71 20.10
C PRO A 726 -1.87 17.46 20.68
N CYS A 727 -1.85 16.74 21.78
CA CYS A 727 -3.00 16.36 22.59
C CYS A 727 -2.53 16.40 24.04
N GLY A 728 -3.35 15.96 24.98
CA GLY A 728 -3.01 16.14 26.39
C GLY A 728 -3.11 17.61 26.76
N SER A 729 -2.09 18.13 27.45
CA SER A 729 -2.01 19.53 27.87
C SER A 729 -1.93 20.51 26.68
N LEU A 730 -1.30 20.11 25.58
CA LEU A 730 -1.13 20.97 24.40
C LEU A 730 -2.43 21.19 23.64
N ASN A 731 -3.35 20.21 23.69
CA ASN A 731 -4.67 20.33 23.08
C ASN A 731 -5.67 19.34 23.71
N PRO A 732 -6.37 19.75 24.79
CA PRO A 732 -7.32 18.90 25.49
C PRO A 732 -8.56 18.51 24.66
N THR A 733 -8.87 19.25 23.59
CA THR A 733 -10.03 19.01 22.72
C THR A 733 -9.74 18.07 21.55
N SER A 734 -8.52 17.54 21.46
CA SER A 734 -8.15 16.60 20.40
C SER A 734 -9.05 15.36 20.39
N PRO A 735 -9.46 14.83 19.21
CA PRO A 735 -10.34 13.66 19.11
C PRO A 735 -9.78 12.37 19.75
N CYS A 736 -8.47 12.30 19.99
CA CYS A 736 -7.84 11.16 20.65
C CYS A 736 -7.98 11.18 22.17
N MET A 737 -8.42 12.29 22.77
CA MET A 737 -8.54 12.45 24.22
C MET A 737 -9.73 11.67 24.77
N LYS A 738 -9.47 10.85 25.79
CA LYS A 738 -10.48 10.15 26.60
C LYS A 738 -10.09 10.29 28.05
N ASP A 739 -11.03 10.69 28.91
CA ASP A 739 -10.78 10.87 30.35
C ASP A 739 -9.54 11.74 30.64
N ARG A 740 -9.41 12.84 29.86
CA ARG A 740 -8.27 13.80 29.91
C ARG A 740 -6.89 13.20 29.59
N LYS A 741 -6.81 11.97 29.09
CA LYS A 741 -5.57 11.32 28.62
C LYS A 741 -5.68 10.98 27.14
N CYS A 742 -4.55 10.98 26.43
CA CYS A 742 -4.54 10.51 25.05
C CYS A 742 -4.81 9.00 25.02
N SER A 743 -5.88 8.56 24.34
CA SER A 743 -6.21 7.14 24.18
C SER A 743 -5.13 6.34 23.43
N LYS A 744 -4.25 7.04 22.71
CA LYS A 744 -3.09 6.48 21.99
C LYS A 744 -1.78 6.62 22.76
N ARG A 745 -1.83 7.10 24.01
CA ARG A 745 -0.71 7.23 24.96
C ARG A 745 0.43 8.12 24.44
N TYR A 746 0.09 9.21 23.76
CA TYR A 746 1.04 10.26 23.40
C TYR A 746 1.03 11.38 24.46
N PRO A 747 2.18 12.04 24.71
CA PRO A 747 3.51 11.74 24.16
C PRO A 747 4.05 10.38 24.68
N ARG A 748 4.86 9.70 23.85
CA ARG A 748 5.55 8.45 24.22
C ARG A 748 6.81 8.73 25.05
N GLU A 749 7.39 7.69 25.64
CA GLU A 749 8.67 7.81 26.36
C GLU A 749 9.85 7.79 25.40
N PHE A 750 10.97 8.41 25.80
CA PHE A 750 12.24 8.30 25.09
C PHE A 750 12.92 6.98 25.44
N ILE A 751 13.44 6.28 24.43
CA ILE A 751 14.13 5.00 24.57
C ILE A 751 15.23 4.93 23.52
N GLN A 752 16.43 4.48 23.90
CA GLN A 752 17.59 4.45 23.01
C GLN A 752 17.56 3.32 21.98
N GLU A 753 16.89 2.21 22.27
CA GLU A 753 16.78 1.05 21.39
C GLU A 753 15.37 0.47 21.45
N THR A 754 14.92 -0.17 20.38
CA THR A 754 13.60 -0.81 20.36
C THR A 754 13.55 -2.00 21.31
N GLN A 755 12.55 -2.03 22.19
CA GLN A 755 12.34 -3.11 23.15
C GLN A 755 11.12 -3.95 22.80
N THR A 756 11.33 -5.26 22.60
CA THR A 756 10.27 -6.23 22.36
C THR A 756 9.86 -6.89 23.68
N GLY A 757 8.68 -6.54 24.20
CA GLY A 757 8.09 -7.21 25.37
C GLY A 757 7.21 -8.43 25.02
N ASN A 758 6.76 -9.17 26.03
CA ASN A 758 5.91 -10.36 25.84
C ASN A 758 4.48 -10.05 25.37
N ASP A 759 4.01 -8.81 25.51
CA ASP A 759 2.61 -8.42 25.28
C ASP A 759 2.45 -7.07 24.55
N GLY A 760 2.32 -7.10 23.22
CA GLY A 760 1.89 -5.95 22.41
C GLY A 760 2.83 -5.59 21.26
N TYR A 761 2.70 -4.37 20.74
CA TYR A 761 3.66 -3.79 19.80
C TYR A 761 4.96 -3.42 20.54
N PRO A 762 6.13 -3.48 19.88
CA PRO A 762 7.39 -3.04 20.47
C PRO A 762 7.33 -1.58 20.95
N LEU A 763 8.13 -1.28 21.96
CA LEU A 763 8.45 0.09 22.31
C LEU A 763 9.57 0.55 21.38
N TYR A 764 9.23 1.32 20.35
CA TYR A 764 10.21 1.75 19.35
C TYR A 764 11.20 2.77 19.91
N ARG A 765 12.43 2.70 19.39
CA ARG A 765 13.47 3.70 19.61
C ARG A 765 12.97 5.12 19.32
N ARG A 766 13.21 6.01 20.28
CA ARG A 766 12.91 7.44 20.26
C ARG A 766 14.01 8.17 21.01
N ARG A 767 15.09 8.58 20.34
CA ARG A 767 16.17 9.32 20.99
C ARG A 767 15.72 10.75 21.29
N LYS A 768 16.14 11.30 22.43
CA LYS A 768 15.95 12.72 22.73
C LYS A 768 16.97 13.57 21.96
N PRO A 769 16.74 14.88 21.77
CA PRO A 769 17.65 15.73 20.99
C PRO A 769 19.13 15.65 21.40
N GLY A 770 19.43 15.65 22.70
CA GLY A 770 20.80 15.52 23.21
C GLY A 770 21.48 14.16 22.97
N GLU A 771 20.76 13.17 22.44
CA GLU A 771 21.27 11.83 22.10
C GLU A 771 21.13 11.53 20.60
N GLY A 772 21.10 12.58 19.76
CA GLY A 772 20.99 12.46 18.30
C GLY A 772 19.57 12.33 17.77
N GLY A 773 18.55 12.58 18.59
CA GLY A 773 17.19 12.82 18.14
C GLY A 773 17.02 14.21 17.52
N PHE A 774 15.91 14.44 16.82
CA PHE A 774 15.58 15.74 16.25
C PHE A 774 14.25 16.25 16.81
N ALA A 775 14.05 17.57 16.72
CA ALA A 775 12.79 18.24 16.98
C ALA A 775 12.36 19.00 15.72
N ALA A 776 11.06 19.28 15.62
CA ALA A 776 10.50 20.06 14.52
C ALA A 776 9.38 20.97 15.05
N VAL A 777 9.22 22.11 14.39
CA VAL A 777 8.10 23.02 14.65
C VAL A 777 6.94 22.66 13.73
N VAL A 778 5.81 22.28 14.31
CA VAL A 778 4.59 21.94 13.56
C VAL A 778 3.55 23.03 13.75
N LYS A 779 3.00 23.50 12.63
CA LYS A 779 1.94 24.50 12.58
C LYS A 779 0.58 23.84 12.76
N MET A 780 -0.19 24.28 13.75
CA MET A 780 -1.49 23.69 14.06
C MET A 780 -2.57 24.71 14.28
N ARG A 781 -3.82 24.29 14.02
CA ARG A 781 -4.99 25.09 14.38
C ARG A 781 -5.51 24.65 15.73
N VAL A 782 -5.40 25.52 16.73
CA VAL A 782 -6.05 25.38 18.04
C VAL A 782 -7.08 26.51 18.14
N ASN A 783 -8.35 26.18 18.37
CA ASN A 783 -9.45 27.17 18.42
C ASN A 783 -9.52 28.13 17.22
N ASN A 784 -9.33 27.61 15.99
CA ASN A 784 -9.24 28.39 14.74
C ASN A 784 -8.08 29.41 14.64
N GLN A 785 -7.19 29.46 15.62
CA GLN A 785 -5.94 30.23 15.56
C GLN A 785 -4.77 29.31 15.20
N GLN A 786 -3.82 29.83 14.44
CA GLN A 786 -2.64 29.08 14.02
C GLN A 786 -1.55 29.24 15.08
N THR A 787 -1.15 28.14 15.69
CA THR A 787 -0.14 28.08 16.75
C THR A 787 1.02 27.21 16.28
N GLU A 788 2.24 27.63 16.57
CA GLU A 788 3.45 26.85 16.34
C GLU A 788 3.80 26.08 17.60
N ILE A 789 3.98 24.77 17.47
CA ILE A 789 4.31 23.89 18.58
C ILE A 789 5.56 23.11 18.21
N GLU A 790 6.57 23.17 19.07
CA GLU A 790 7.75 22.32 18.96
C GLU A 790 7.40 20.90 19.40
N VAL A 791 7.67 19.93 18.53
CA VAL A 791 7.47 18.50 18.79
C VAL A 791 8.78 17.75 18.59
N ASP A 792 8.99 16.72 19.40
CA ASP A 792 10.14 15.82 19.33
C ASP A 792 9.71 14.39 18.98
N ASN A 793 10.68 13.48 19.02
CA ASN A 793 10.48 12.05 18.74
C ASN A 793 9.39 11.36 19.57
N ARG A 794 8.90 11.94 20.67
CA ARG A 794 7.80 11.36 21.47
C ARG A 794 6.46 11.40 20.76
N TRP A 795 6.32 12.25 19.74
CA TRP A 795 5.07 12.48 19.01
C TRP A 795 4.99 11.71 17.69
N VAL A 796 6.08 11.09 17.25
CA VAL A 796 6.15 10.43 15.93
C VAL A 796 5.39 9.09 15.95
N VAL A 797 4.50 8.90 14.99
CA VAL A 797 3.86 7.62 14.70
C VAL A 797 4.86 6.72 13.97
N PRO A 798 5.05 5.44 14.38
CA PRO A 798 6.01 4.53 13.72
C PRO A 798 5.77 4.42 12.22
N TYR A 799 6.82 4.52 11.42
CA TYR A 799 6.74 4.51 9.96
C TYR A 799 7.92 3.77 9.34
N ASN A 800 7.80 3.40 8.07
CA ASN A 800 8.92 2.91 7.28
C ASN A 800 9.42 4.04 6.36
N PRO A 801 10.71 4.47 6.47
CA PRO A 801 11.27 5.54 5.65
C PRO A 801 11.04 5.40 4.14
N LEU A 802 11.26 4.18 3.62
CA LEU A 802 11.09 3.85 2.21
C LEU A 802 9.65 4.06 1.73
N LEU A 803 8.67 3.45 2.41
CA LEU A 803 7.26 3.54 2.06
C LEU A 803 6.74 4.98 2.19
N SER A 804 7.12 5.69 3.25
CA SER A 804 6.74 7.10 3.44
C SER A 804 7.27 7.97 2.29
N LYS A 805 8.49 7.74 1.79
CA LYS A 805 9.05 8.49 0.66
C LYS A 805 8.51 8.07 -0.71
N MET A 806 8.11 6.80 -0.87
CA MET A 806 7.44 6.32 -2.09
C MET A 806 6.06 6.96 -2.27
N PHE A 807 5.26 6.97 -1.21
CA PHE A 807 3.83 7.30 -1.31
C PHE A 807 3.49 8.66 -0.70
N GLU A 808 4.40 9.32 0.02
CA GLU A 808 4.20 10.63 0.65
C GLU A 808 2.88 10.72 1.41
N ALA A 809 2.60 9.74 2.26
CA ALA A 809 1.32 9.61 2.92
C ALA A 809 1.51 9.21 4.39
N HIS A 810 0.45 9.36 5.17
CA HIS A 810 0.43 8.81 6.53
C HIS A 810 0.42 7.28 6.44
N ILE A 811 1.58 6.64 6.71
CA ILE A 811 1.79 5.19 6.67
C ILE A 811 2.33 4.73 8.02
N ASN A 812 1.44 4.25 8.89
CA ASN A 812 1.85 3.65 10.16
C ASN A 812 2.32 2.21 9.93
N VAL A 813 3.52 1.85 10.36
CA VAL A 813 4.07 0.49 10.23
C VAL A 813 4.40 -0.04 11.62
N GLU A 814 3.77 -1.15 11.99
CA GLU A 814 3.92 -1.79 13.29
C GLU A 814 4.46 -3.22 13.15
N TYR A 815 5.49 -3.58 13.93
CA TYR A 815 5.97 -4.96 14.01
C TYR A 815 5.09 -5.80 14.94
N CYS A 816 4.68 -6.98 14.48
CA CYS A 816 3.75 -7.84 15.19
C CYS A 816 4.46 -8.87 16.08
N ASN A 817 4.68 -8.55 17.37
CA ASN A 817 5.43 -9.42 18.27
C ASN A 817 4.59 -10.51 18.99
N SER A 818 3.29 -10.30 19.20
CA SER A 818 2.47 -11.20 20.05
C SER A 818 1.13 -11.65 19.42
N VAL A 819 0.59 -12.78 19.91
CA VAL A 819 -0.75 -13.28 19.55
C VAL A 819 -1.88 -12.33 20.00
N LYS A 820 -1.67 -11.51 21.04
CA LYS A 820 -2.64 -10.45 21.42
C LYS A 820 -2.78 -9.38 20.34
N SER A 821 -1.70 -9.12 19.58
CA SER A 821 -1.75 -8.25 18.40
C SER A 821 -2.73 -8.82 17.36
N ILE A 822 -2.85 -10.15 17.25
CA ILE A 822 -3.78 -10.84 16.33
C ILE A 822 -5.25 -10.55 16.69
N LYS A 823 -5.62 -10.49 17.97
CA LYS A 823 -6.97 -10.06 18.40
C LYS A 823 -7.25 -8.60 18.04
N TYR A 824 -6.26 -7.73 18.24
CA TYR A 824 -6.35 -6.31 17.88
C TYR A 824 -6.44 -6.12 16.36
N ILE A 825 -5.78 -6.98 15.58
CA ILE A 825 -5.79 -7.03 14.12
C ILE A 825 -7.14 -7.53 13.60
N CYS A 826 -7.65 -8.64 14.12
CA CYS A 826 -8.97 -9.15 13.76
C CYS A 826 -10.04 -8.10 14.02
N LYS A 827 -9.94 -7.33 15.12
CA LYS A 827 -10.83 -6.19 15.36
C LYS A 827 -10.85 -5.18 14.22
N TYR A 828 -9.73 -4.86 13.56
CA TYR A 828 -9.71 -3.92 12.42
C TYR A 828 -10.13 -4.57 11.11
N VAL A 829 -9.87 -5.86 10.94
CA VAL A 829 -10.40 -6.66 9.81
C VAL A 829 -11.93 -6.77 9.91
N THR A 830 -12.48 -6.88 11.11
CA THR A 830 -13.90 -7.14 11.37
C THR A 830 -14.70 -5.94 11.86
N LYS A 831 -14.06 -4.77 12.03
CA LYS A 831 -14.69 -3.56 12.61
C LYS A 831 -15.98 -3.19 11.88
N GLY A 832 -16.03 -3.45 10.57
CA GLY A 832 -17.15 -3.10 9.71
C GLY A 832 -17.32 -1.59 9.58
N ASN A 833 -18.42 -1.17 8.96
CA ASN A 833 -18.80 0.24 8.94
C ASN A 833 -19.13 0.70 10.36
N ASP A 834 -18.85 1.97 10.69
CA ASP A 834 -19.27 2.53 11.97
C ASP A 834 -20.79 2.33 12.11
N MET A 835 -21.20 1.58 13.13
CA MET A 835 -22.60 1.27 13.42
C MET A 835 -23.05 2.00 14.67
N ALA A 836 -24.23 2.60 14.63
CA ALA A 836 -24.89 3.08 15.84
C ALA A 836 -25.50 1.88 16.60
N VAL A 837 -25.30 1.85 17.92
CA VAL A 837 -25.93 0.87 18.80
C VAL A 837 -27.41 1.25 18.96
N PHE A 838 -28.32 0.36 18.58
CA PHE A 838 -29.75 0.49 18.86
C PHE A 838 -30.18 -0.60 19.83
N ARG A 839 -31.03 -0.23 20.80
CA ARG A 839 -31.84 -1.18 21.57
C ARG A 839 -33.15 -1.34 20.79
N LEU A 840 -33.44 -2.52 20.27
CA LEU A 840 -34.76 -2.81 19.67
C LEU A 840 -35.73 -3.09 20.81
N GLU A 841 -36.86 -2.37 20.85
CA GLU A 841 -37.87 -2.46 21.91
C GLU A 841 -38.94 -3.55 21.68
N ASP A 842 -38.73 -4.49 20.74
CA ASP A 842 -39.78 -5.44 20.35
C ASP A 842 -39.25 -6.89 20.32
N GLU A 843 -39.35 -7.60 21.45
CA GLU A 843 -38.93 -9.01 21.59
C GLU A 843 -39.84 -10.00 20.82
N ASN A 844 -41.02 -9.54 20.33
CA ASN A 844 -42.03 -10.38 19.68
C ASN A 844 -42.08 -10.30 18.14
N ARG A 845 -41.22 -9.52 17.47
CA ARG A 845 -41.15 -9.50 15.98
C ARG A 845 -40.09 -10.48 15.46
N ALA A 846 -40.44 -11.22 14.40
CA ALA A 846 -39.49 -12.01 13.63
C ALA A 846 -38.28 -11.15 13.22
N LEU A 847 -37.06 -11.63 13.50
CA LEU A 847 -35.80 -10.93 13.26
C LEU A 847 -35.62 -10.59 11.76
N ASP A 848 -35.91 -9.35 11.33
CA ASP A 848 -35.59 -8.83 9.98
C ASP A 848 -34.16 -8.27 9.96
N GLU A 849 -33.21 -9.08 9.51
CA GLU A 849 -31.80 -8.70 9.41
C GLU A 849 -31.54 -7.56 8.42
N ILE A 850 -32.41 -7.36 7.43
CA ILE A 850 -32.29 -6.25 6.47
C ILE A 850 -32.60 -4.93 7.18
N LEU A 851 -33.63 -4.89 8.02
CA LEU A 851 -33.95 -3.69 8.81
C LEU A 851 -32.85 -3.36 9.82
N GLN A 852 -32.30 -4.36 10.51
CA GLN A 852 -31.17 -4.16 11.43
C GLN A 852 -29.93 -3.62 10.72
N TYR A 853 -29.62 -4.16 9.53
CA TYR A 853 -28.51 -3.68 8.69
C TYR A 853 -28.69 -2.23 8.25
N LEU A 854 -29.91 -1.83 7.86
CA LEU A 854 -30.22 -0.48 7.41
C LEU A 854 -30.18 0.56 8.55
N MET A 855 -30.71 0.23 9.73
CA MET A 855 -30.79 1.17 10.84
C MET A 855 -29.42 1.51 11.44
N GLY A 856 -28.49 0.55 11.46
CA GLY A 856 -27.16 0.66 12.05
C GLY A 856 -26.18 1.60 11.34
N ARG A 857 -26.30 1.79 10.02
CA ARG A 857 -25.18 2.21 9.17
C ARG A 857 -25.02 3.72 9.01
N PHE A 858 -23.76 4.17 9.00
CA PHE A 858 -23.35 5.45 8.43
C PHE A 858 -22.78 5.24 7.02
N ILE A 859 -23.13 6.13 6.09
CA ILE A 859 -22.58 6.18 4.74
C ILE A 859 -21.94 7.54 4.53
N ASN A 860 -20.70 7.55 4.03
CA ASN A 860 -20.03 8.77 3.58
C ASN A 860 -19.82 8.77 2.06
N THR A 861 -19.54 9.94 1.48
CA THR A 861 -19.40 10.08 0.03
C THR A 861 -18.27 9.27 -0.59
N ASN A 862 -17.07 9.20 0.03
CA ASN A 862 -15.96 8.42 -0.55
C ASN A 862 -16.27 6.92 -0.54
N GLU A 863 -16.90 6.41 0.52
CA GLU A 863 -17.42 5.04 0.58
C GLU A 863 -18.48 4.80 -0.50
N GLY A 864 -19.41 5.75 -0.69
CA GLY A 864 -20.42 5.69 -1.75
C GLY A 864 -19.80 5.58 -3.14
N VAL A 865 -18.81 6.43 -3.46
CA VAL A 865 -18.04 6.34 -4.71
C VAL A 865 -17.37 4.96 -4.85
N TRP A 866 -16.69 4.48 -3.80
CA TRP A 866 -15.96 3.22 -3.82
C TRP A 866 -16.87 2.03 -4.20
N HIS A 867 -18.07 1.99 -3.63
CA HIS A 867 -19.06 0.96 -3.94
C HIS A 867 -19.71 1.15 -5.31
N ILE A 868 -20.02 2.38 -5.74
CA ILE A 868 -20.53 2.67 -7.09
C ILE A 868 -19.53 2.18 -8.15
N LEU A 869 -18.23 2.40 -7.93
CA LEU A 869 -17.15 1.95 -8.82
C LEU A 869 -16.78 0.46 -8.64
N CYS A 870 -17.43 -0.26 -7.73
CA CYS A 870 -17.22 -1.69 -7.47
C CYS A 870 -15.79 -2.04 -7.04
N PHE A 871 -15.14 -1.16 -6.28
CA PHE A 871 -13.83 -1.45 -5.70
C PHE A 871 -13.97 -2.44 -4.54
N SER A 872 -13.10 -3.45 -4.50
CA SER A 872 -13.08 -4.40 -3.38
C SER A 872 -12.59 -3.71 -2.11
N ILE A 873 -13.27 -3.94 -1.00
CA ILE A 873 -12.85 -3.47 0.33
C ILE A 873 -11.91 -4.45 1.03
N HIS A 874 -11.91 -5.72 0.63
CA HIS A 874 -11.02 -6.74 1.18
C HIS A 874 -10.34 -7.50 0.05
N GLU A 875 -9.05 -7.75 0.20
CA GLU A 875 -8.33 -8.71 -0.65
C GLU A 875 -7.36 -9.49 0.22
N CYS A 876 -7.07 -10.72 -0.19
CA CYS A 876 -6.17 -11.61 0.52
C CYS A 876 -5.47 -12.56 -0.44
N TYR A 877 -4.31 -13.04 -0.02
CA TYR A 877 -3.54 -14.06 -0.70
C TYR A 877 -2.86 -14.95 0.34
N PRO A 878 -2.94 -16.30 0.21
CA PRO A 878 -3.61 -17.04 -0.86
C PRO A 878 -5.15 -17.09 -0.77
N PRO A 879 -5.88 -17.27 -1.88
CA PRO A 879 -7.34 -17.29 -1.84
C PRO A 879 -7.89 -18.40 -0.92
N VAL A 880 -8.91 -18.05 -0.13
CA VAL A 880 -9.60 -19.00 0.77
C VAL A 880 -10.83 -19.58 0.08
N VAL A 881 -10.96 -20.90 0.10
CA VAL A 881 -12.12 -21.66 -0.39
C VAL A 881 -12.89 -22.19 0.81
N HIS A 882 -14.14 -21.76 0.96
CA HIS A 882 -15.02 -22.21 2.04
C HIS A 882 -15.58 -23.61 1.77
N LEU A 883 -15.46 -24.48 2.76
CA LEU A 883 -15.82 -25.89 2.71
C LEU A 883 -16.96 -26.16 3.70
N SER A 884 -18.09 -26.63 3.16
CA SER A 884 -19.27 -27.05 3.92
C SER A 884 -18.93 -28.15 4.94
N VAL A 885 -19.63 -28.12 6.07
CA VAL A 885 -19.65 -29.19 7.07
C VAL A 885 -21.08 -29.32 7.58
N HIS A 886 -21.56 -30.55 7.68
CA HIS A 886 -22.88 -30.91 8.16
C HIS A 886 -22.89 -32.42 8.43
N LEU A 887 -23.84 -32.89 9.23
CA LEU A 887 -24.13 -34.33 9.37
C LEU A 887 -24.71 -34.89 8.07
N GLU A 888 -24.78 -36.20 7.97
CA GLU A 888 -25.45 -36.87 6.84
C GLU A 888 -26.88 -36.35 6.69
N ASN A 889 -27.25 -35.95 5.47
CA ASN A 889 -28.53 -35.30 5.16
C ASN A 889 -28.78 -33.94 5.85
N GLY A 890 -27.84 -33.42 6.64
CA GLY A 890 -27.92 -32.12 7.30
C GLY A 890 -27.52 -30.92 6.42
N GLN A 891 -27.37 -31.10 5.10
CA GLN A 891 -26.97 -30.00 4.22
C GLN A 891 -28.04 -28.90 4.17
N ARG A 892 -27.59 -27.65 4.21
CA ARG A 892 -28.45 -26.51 3.88
C ARG A 892 -28.80 -26.51 2.40
N ILE A 893 -30.10 -26.53 2.11
CA ILE A 893 -30.60 -26.49 0.75
C ILE A 893 -31.40 -25.21 0.50
N TYR A 894 -31.20 -24.70 -0.71
CA TYR A 894 -32.00 -23.60 -1.25
C TYR A 894 -33.03 -24.19 -2.21
N PHE A 895 -34.30 -23.86 -2.00
CA PHE A 895 -35.42 -24.35 -2.81
C PHE A 895 -36.52 -23.28 -2.95
N THR A 896 -37.30 -23.40 -4.03
CA THR A 896 -38.61 -22.75 -4.17
C THR A 896 -39.71 -23.74 -3.78
N ALA A 897 -40.93 -23.25 -3.51
CA ALA A 897 -42.07 -24.14 -3.27
C ALA A 897 -42.27 -25.14 -4.42
N ASP A 898 -42.21 -24.67 -5.66
CA ASP A 898 -42.41 -25.50 -6.86
C ASP A 898 -41.32 -26.56 -7.06
N ALA A 899 -40.08 -26.26 -6.65
CA ALA A 899 -38.94 -27.17 -6.76
C ALA A 899 -38.66 -27.95 -5.48
N ALA A 900 -39.48 -27.79 -4.42
CA ALA A 900 -39.23 -28.37 -3.10
C ALA A 900 -39.13 -29.90 -3.16
N ARG A 901 -40.08 -30.55 -3.85
CA ARG A 901 -40.11 -32.01 -4.04
C ARG A 901 -38.92 -32.51 -4.84
N GLU A 902 -38.59 -31.85 -5.96
CA GLU A 902 -37.41 -32.21 -6.77
C GLU A 902 -36.12 -32.05 -5.95
N ARG A 903 -36.01 -30.96 -5.17
CA ARG A 903 -34.83 -30.68 -4.34
C ARG A 903 -34.68 -31.66 -3.18
N ALA A 904 -35.80 -32.11 -2.61
CA ALA A 904 -35.82 -33.15 -1.59
C ALA A 904 -35.44 -34.52 -2.18
N ALA A 905 -35.85 -34.83 -3.41
CA ALA A 905 -35.45 -36.06 -4.09
C ALA A 905 -33.97 -36.03 -4.52
N ASN A 906 -33.50 -34.90 -5.04
CA ASN A 906 -32.17 -34.73 -5.63
C ASN A 906 -31.44 -33.52 -5.02
N PRO A 907 -30.89 -33.65 -3.79
CA PRO A 907 -30.15 -32.57 -3.17
C PRO A 907 -28.87 -32.25 -3.95
N PRO A 908 -28.51 -30.97 -4.15
CA PRO A 908 -27.27 -30.61 -4.82
C PRO A 908 -26.09 -31.00 -3.96
N ASN A 909 -25.00 -31.42 -4.60
CA ASN A 909 -23.76 -31.66 -3.90
C ASN A 909 -23.26 -30.42 -3.15
N THR A 910 -22.87 -30.61 -1.89
CA THR A 910 -22.05 -29.66 -1.15
C THR A 910 -20.58 -29.93 -1.47
N THR A 911 -19.67 -29.07 -1.00
CA THR A 911 -18.25 -29.38 -1.11
C THR A 911 -17.90 -30.65 -0.30
N LEU A 912 -18.66 -30.99 0.75
CA LEU A 912 -18.40 -32.18 1.56
C LEU A 912 -18.81 -33.45 0.82
N THR A 913 -20.04 -33.50 0.30
CA THR A 913 -20.51 -34.69 -0.42
C THR A 913 -19.77 -34.89 -1.74
N ALA A 914 -19.40 -33.79 -2.42
CA ALA A 914 -18.55 -33.87 -3.60
C ALA A 914 -17.10 -34.32 -3.28
N PHE A 915 -16.59 -34.05 -2.09
CA PHE A 915 -15.29 -34.56 -1.66
C PHE A 915 -15.34 -36.09 -1.49
N PHE A 916 -16.39 -36.63 -0.86
CA PHE A 916 -16.58 -38.07 -0.76
C PHE A 916 -16.64 -38.76 -2.14
N GLN A 917 -17.43 -38.20 -3.06
CA GLN A 917 -17.49 -38.69 -4.45
C GLN A 917 -16.13 -38.61 -5.16
N LEU A 918 -15.37 -37.54 -4.93
CA LEU A 918 -14.03 -37.39 -5.47
C LEU A 918 -13.09 -38.49 -4.93
N CYS A 919 -13.13 -38.79 -3.63
CA CYS A 919 -12.34 -39.86 -3.01
C CYS A 919 -12.72 -41.26 -3.53
N GLN A 920 -13.96 -41.47 -3.97
CA GLN A 920 -14.36 -42.75 -4.59
C GLN A 920 -13.72 -42.95 -5.97
N GLN A 921 -13.50 -41.86 -6.70
CA GLN A 921 -13.15 -41.91 -8.13
C GLN A 921 -11.67 -41.62 -8.40
N ASP A 922 -11.01 -40.86 -7.53
CA ASP A 922 -9.66 -40.36 -7.74
C ASP A 922 -8.72 -40.83 -6.62
N SER A 923 -7.72 -41.64 -7.00
CA SER A 923 -6.74 -42.20 -6.06
C SER A 923 -5.88 -41.14 -5.38
N PHE A 924 -5.58 -40.02 -6.05
CA PHE A 924 -4.83 -38.92 -5.45
C PHE A 924 -5.68 -38.21 -4.40
N ALA A 925 -6.97 -37.99 -4.66
CA ALA A 925 -7.87 -37.39 -3.67
C ALA A 925 -8.00 -38.21 -2.38
N ARG A 926 -7.88 -39.55 -2.46
CA ARG A 926 -7.86 -40.43 -1.27
C ARG A 926 -6.66 -40.19 -0.34
N THR A 927 -5.61 -39.55 -0.84
CA THR A 927 -4.45 -39.18 -0.03
C THR A 927 -4.66 -37.90 0.76
N LEU A 928 -5.72 -37.12 0.49
CA LEU A 928 -5.91 -35.77 1.03
C LEU A 928 -6.83 -35.73 2.25
N LEU A 929 -6.57 -34.77 3.13
CA LEU A 929 -7.55 -34.29 4.10
C LEU A 929 -8.52 -33.32 3.41
N TYR A 930 -9.74 -33.20 3.91
CA TYR A 930 -10.75 -32.32 3.33
C TYR A 930 -10.32 -30.85 3.15
N PRO A 931 -9.62 -30.19 4.11
CA PRO A 931 -9.11 -28.82 3.95
C PRO A 931 -7.96 -28.70 2.94
N GLU A 932 -7.29 -29.80 2.58
CA GLU A 932 -6.19 -29.81 1.60
C GLU A 932 -6.72 -29.86 0.16
N VAL A 933 -7.97 -30.28 -0.04
CA VAL A 933 -8.59 -30.44 -1.37
C VAL A 933 -8.49 -29.18 -2.22
N PRO A 934 -8.79 -27.96 -1.72
CA PRO A 934 -8.69 -26.75 -2.52
C PRO A 934 -7.28 -26.44 -3.03
N LYS A 935 -6.23 -26.99 -2.40
CA LYS A 935 -4.86 -26.82 -2.86
C LYS A 935 -4.65 -27.44 -4.25
N TYR A 936 -5.33 -28.56 -4.53
CA TYR A 936 -5.14 -29.41 -5.72
C TYR A 936 -6.35 -29.41 -6.69
N TYR A 937 -7.54 -29.14 -6.16
CA TYR A 937 -8.79 -29.15 -6.90
C TYR A 937 -9.49 -27.78 -6.80
N THR A 938 -10.28 -27.43 -7.81
CA THR A 938 -11.11 -26.22 -7.83
C THR A 938 -12.57 -26.59 -7.80
N TRP A 939 -13.35 -25.91 -6.96
CA TRP A 939 -14.79 -26.08 -6.90
C TRP A 939 -15.49 -25.47 -8.11
N ASN A 940 -16.22 -26.29 -8.87
CA ASN A 940 -17.09 -25.80 -9.94
C ASN A 940 -18.49 -25.53 -9.39
N THR A 941 -18.81 -24.26 -9.14
CA THR A 941 -20.10 -23.86 -8.54
C THR A 941 -21.32 -24.27 -9.34
N SER A 942 -21.24 -24.29 -10.68
CA SER A 942 -22.35 -24.63 -11.56
C SER A 942 -22.62 -26.13 -11.60
N ARG A 943 -21.55 -26.93 -11.72
CA ARG A 943 -21.64 -28.39 -11.78
C ARG A 943 -21.67 -29.07 -10.41
N LYS A 944 -21.35 -28.32 -9.34
CA LYS A 944 -21.25 -28.81 -7.95
C LYS A 944 -20.29 -30.00 -7.80
N VAL A 945 -19.12 -29.89 -8.42
CA VAL A 945 -18.07 -30.91 -8.38
C VAL A 945 -16.69 -30.27 -8.21
N PHE A 946 -15.74 -31.02 -7.66
CA PHE A 946 -14.33 -30.66 -7.69
C PHE A 946 -13.70 -31.07 -9.02
N CYS A 947 -12.87 -30.19 -9.58
CA CYS A 947 -12.12 -30.46 -10.80
C CYS A 947 -10.62 -30.29 -10.53
N LYS A 948 -9.77 -31.15 -11.09
CA LYS A 948 -8.30 -31.00 -11.01
C LYS A 948 -7.89 -29.60 -11.47
N ARG A 949 -6.92 -29.01 -10.77
CA ARG A 949 -6.40 -27.69 -11.15
C ARG A 949 -5.68 -27.74 -12.49
N LYS A 950 -5.94 -26.73 -13.32
CA LYS A 950 -5.27 -26.53 -14.62
C LYS A 950 -3.99 -25.70 -14.51
N GLN A 951 -3.82 -24.97 -13.41
CA GLN A 951 -2.71 -24.06 -13.15
C GLN A 951 -2.12 -24.35 -11.77
N GLY A 952 -0.81 -24.09 -11.61
CA GLY A 952 -0.06 -24.42 -10.39
C GLY A 952 1.20 -25.22 -10.68
N ALA A 953 1.95 -25.52 -9.63
CA ALA A 953 3.14 -26.38 -9.72
C ALA A 953 2.71 -27.84 -9.98
N PRO A 954 3.37 -28.56 -10.89
CA PRO A 954 3.08 -29.97 -11.11
C PRO A 954 3.47 -30.78 -9.87
N VAL A 955 2.59 -31.67 -9.41
CA VAL A 955 2.89 -32.60 -8.32
C VAL A 955 3.62 -33.81 -8.91
N PRO A 956 4.89 -34.08 -8.51
CA PRO A 956 5.68 -35.16 -9.10
C PRO A 956 4.95 -36.51 -9.06
N GLY A 957 4.97 -37.24 -10.17
CA GLY A 957 4.36 -38.57 -10.28
C GLY A 957 2.84 -38.59 -10.41
N THR A 958 2.20 -37.44 -10.63
CA THR A 958 0.73 -37.34 -10.81
C THR A 958 0.37 -36.39 -11.96
N ASP A 959 -0.88 -36.46 -12.43
CA ASP A 959 -1.45 -35.48 -13.38
C ASP A 959 -2.05 -34.24 -12.69
N VAL A 960 -1.80 -34.09 -11.38
CA VAL A 960 -2.38 -33.04 -10.54
C VAL A 960 -1.43 -31.84 -10.41
N ARG A 961 -2.01 -30.66 -10.26
CA ARG A 961 -1.28 -29.41 -9.99
C ARG A 961 -1.67 -28.84 -8.64
N GLU A 962 -0.67 -28.34 -7.92
CA GLU A 962 -0.87 -27.67 -6.63
C GLU A 962 -0.80 -26.14 -6.76
N SER A 963 -1.61 -25.47 -5.95
CA SER A 963 -1.63 -24.02 -5.82
C SER A 963 -1.54 -23.62 -4.35
N ASP A 964 -1.48 -22.32 -4.06
CA ASP A 964 -1.43 -21.85 -2.67
C ASP A 964 -2.81 -21.76 -1.99
N ALA A 965 -3.91 -22.11 -2.68
CA ALA A 965 -5.26 -21.92 -2.16
C ALA A 965 -5.51 -22.68 -0.84
N LEU A 966 -6.20 -22.02 0.10
CA LEU A 966 -6.45 -22.55 1.43
C LEU A 966 -7.90 -23.03 1.56
N GLY A 967 -8.12 -24.24 2.09
CA GLY A 967 -9.45 -24.73 2.42
C GLY A 967 -9.87 -24.37 3.84
N ARG A 968 -11.00 -23.66 3.99
CA ARG A 968 -11.60 -23.39 5.31
C ARG A 968 -12.87 -24.22 5.51
N VAL A 969 -12.80 -25.21 6.38
CA VAL A 969 -14.01 -25.88 6.88
C VAL A 969 -14.74 -24.93 7.83
N TYR A 970 -16.03 -24.69 7.63
CA TYR A 970 -16.82 -23.80 8.48
C TYR A 970 -16.69 -24.17 9.96
N THR A 971 -16.68 -23.15 10.83
CA THR A 971 -16.60 -23.34 12.28
C THR A 971 -17.91 -23.92 12.79
N VAL A 972 -17.82 -24.98 13.59
CA VAL A 972 -18.96 -25.60 14.28
C VAL A 972 -18.77 -25.34 15.76
N HIS A 973 -19.83 -24.85 16.43
CA HIS A 973 -19.80 -24.63 17.88
C HIS A 973 -19.82 -25.98 18.61
N PRO A 974 -19.06 -26.19 19.70
CA PRO A 974 -19.05 -27.45 20.45
C PRO A 974 -20.43 -27.95 20.89
N ASN A 975 -21.36 -27.05 21.20
CA ASN A 975 -22.76 -27.41 21.50
C ASN A 975 -23.49 -28.12 20.33
N ASN A 976 -23.01 -28.01 19.09
CA ASN A 976 -23.47 -28.85 17.98
C ASN A 976 -22.58 -30.10 17.93
N ASP A 977 -22.84 -31.00 18.87
CA ASP A 977 -21.94 -32.04 19.35
C ASP A 977 -21.36 -32.93 18.24
N GLU A 978 -22.21 -33.76 17.63
CA GLU A 978 -21.78 -34.71 16.60
C GLU A 978 -21.19 -34.02 15.35
N CYS A 979 -21.71 -32.84 14.97
CA CYS A 979 -21.18 -32.11 13.83
C CYS A 979 -19.79 -31.50 14.15
N TYR A 980 -19.56 -31.13 15.40
CA TYR A 980 -18.25 -30.68 15.87
C TYR A 980 -17.22 -31.80 15.80
N PHE A 981 -17.56 -33.01 16.24
CA PHE A 981 -16.67 -34.18 16.12
C PHE A 981 -16.46 -34.61 14.68
N LEU A 982 -17.51 -34.60 13.84
CA LEU A 982 -17.39 -34.82 12.40
C LEU A 982 -16.38 -33.84 11.78
N ARG A 983 -16.45 -32.56 12.17
CA ARG A 983 -15.49 -31.54 11.71
C ARG A 983 -14.06 -31.87 12.13
N LEU A 984 -13.84 -32.37 13.36
CA LEU A 984 -12.51 -32.81 13.80
C LEU A 984 -12.02 -33.99 12.94
N LEU A 985 -12.89 -34.97 12.64
CA LEU A 985 -12.56 -36.09 11.78
C LEU A 985 -12.22 -35.67 10.35
N LEU A 986 -12.90 -34.66 9.79
CA LEU A 986 -12.54 -34.10 8.48
C LEU A 986 -11.14 -33.45 8.44
N HIS A 987 -10.60 -33.09 9.60
CA HIS A 987 -9.24 -32.58 9.74
C HIS A 987 -8.19 -33.67 10.00
N THR A 988 -8.59 -34.93 10.21
CA THR A 988 -7.68 -36.02 10.62
C THR A 988 -7.78 -37.27 9.74
N VAL A 989 -8.95 -37.59 9.19
CA VAL A 989 -9.19 -38.74 8.32
C VAL A 989 -8.91 -38.37 6.88
N ARG A 990 -7.96 -39.08 6.24
CA ARG A 990 -7.60 -38.91 4.82
C ARG A 990 -8.52 -39.74 3.93
N GLY A 991 -8.97 -39.14 2.83
CA GLY A 991 -9.70 -39.82 1.77
C GLY A 991 -11.01 -40.54 2.13
N PRO A 992 -11.83 -40.06 3.09
CA PRO A 992 -13.11 -40.70 3.39
C PRO A 992 -14.00 -40.73 2.14
N THR A 993 -14.66 -41.86 1.87
CA THR A 993 -15.55 -42.02 0.72
C THR A 993 -17.03 -41.90 1.08
N SER A 994 -17.35 -41.79 2.37
CA SER A 994 -18.72 -41.65 2.88
C SER A 994 -18.72 -41.01 4.28
N PHE A 995 -19.91 -40.71 4.80
CA PHE A 995 -20.08 -40.32 6.20
C PHE A 995 -19.72 -41.47 7.17
N ALA A 996 -20.06 -42.71 6.80
CA ALA A 996 -19.75 -43.89 7.61
C ALA A 996 -18.24 -44.13 7.73
N ASP A 997 -17.47 -43.88 6.65
CA ASP A 997 -16.01 -44.02 6.63
C ASP A 997 -15.31 -43.17 7.70
N LEU A 998 -15.86 -41.99 8.01
CA LEU A 998 -15.31 -41.11 9.05
C LEU A 998 -15.38 -41.75 10.44
N LYS A 999 -16.33 -42.67 10.66
CA LYS A 999 -16.52 -43.39 11.93
C LYS A 999 -15.70 -44.67 12.03
N ILE A 1000 -15.00 -45.08 10.96
CA ILE A 1000 -14.19 -46.28 10.99
C ILE A 1000 -12.89 -46.01 11.73
N VAL A 1001 -12.61 -46.79 12.78
CA VAL A 1001 -11.34 -46.79 13.52
C VAL A 1001 -10.90 -48.24 13.69
N ASP A 1002 -9.67 -48.56 13.28
CA ASP A 1002 -9.10 -49.93 13.33
C ASP A 1002 -9.97 -51.02 12.66
N GLY A 1003 -10.72 -50.66 11.62
CA GLY A 1003 -11.60 -51.57 10.89
C GLY A 1003 -13.01 -51.72 11.47
N GLU A 1004 -13.29 -51.10 12.61
CA GLU A 1004 -14.61 -51.10 13.26
C GLU A 1004 -15.35 -49.78 13.05
N VAL A 1005 -16.65 -49.85 12.79
CA VAL A 1005 -17.51 -48.66 12.65
C VAL A 1005 -17.99 -48.23 14.02
N CYS A 1006 -17.58 -47.05 14.48
CA CYS A 1006 -18.09 -46.45 15.72
C CYS A 1006 -19.55 -46.03 15.57
N GLU A 1007 -20.30 -46.00 16.69
CA GLU A 1007 -21.69 -45.56 16.69
C GLU A 1007 -21.78 -44.06 16.39
N THR A 1008 -20.91 -43.28 17.03
CA THR A 1008 -20.90 -41.81 16.97
C THR A 1008 -19.57 -41.24 16.44
N TYR A 1009 -19.60 -39.99 15.95
CA TYR A 1009 -18.39 -39.27 15.58
C TYR A 1009 -17.56 -38.92 16.82
N ARG A 1010 -18.21 -38.68 17.98
CA ARG A 1010 -17.55 -38.52 19.27
C ARG A 1010 -16.70 -39.73 19.65
N GLU A 1011 -17.27 -40.93 19.61
CA GLU A 1011 -16.57 -42.18 19.91
C GLU A 1011 -15.39 -42.39 18.96
N ALA A 1012 -15.57 -42.15 17.65
CA ALA A 1012 -14.48 -42.21 16.69
C ALA A 1012 -13.34 -41.22 17.01
N CYS A 1013 -13.67 -40.02 17.52
CA CYS A 1013 -12.67 -39.06 18.00
C CYS A 1013 -11.95 -39.56 19.26
N GLN A 1014 -12.66 -40.16 20.22
CA GLN A 1014 -12.08 -40.73 21.44
C GLN A 1014 -11.12 -41.86 21.12
N ARG A 1015 -11.54 -42.84 20.31
CA ARG A 1015 -10.68 -43.97 19.90
C ARG A 1015 -9.44 -43.51 19.12
N ARG A 1016 -9.54 -42.39 18.39
CA ARG A 1016 -8.41 -41.77 17.69
C ARG A 1016 -7.53 -40.87 18.57
N GLY A 1017 -7.81 -40.76 19.87
CA GLY A 1017 -7.05 -39.93 20.81
C GLY A 1017 -7.17 -38.43 20.53
N LEU A 1018 -8.27 -37.98 19.91
CA LEU A 1018 -8.51 -36.56 19.58
C LEU A 1018 -9.15 -35.78 20.73
N LEU A 1019 -9.62 -36.47 21.77
CA LEU A 1019 -10.23 -35.89 22.97
C LEU A 1019 -9.41 -36.32 24.19
N GLU A 1020 -9.22 -35.41 25.13
CA GLU A 1020 -8.72 -35.74 26.47
C GLU A 1020 -9.77 -36.59 27.19
N ASN A 1021 -9.34 -37.69 27.81
CA ASN A 1021 -10.17 -38.50 28.70
C ASN A 1021 -9.55 -38.48 30.11
N ASP A 1022 -10.37 -38.72 31.13
CA ASP A 1022 -9.91 -38.77 32.53
C ASP A 1022 -9.03 -40.01 32.85
N GLN A 1023 -8.61 -40.77 31.82
CA GLN A 1023 -7.78 -41.97 31.94
C GLN A 1023 -6.30 -41.71 31.56
N HIS A 1024 -5.90 -40.45 31.33
CA HIS A 1024 -4.55 -40.08 30.94
C HIS A 1024 -3.71 -39.49 32.09
#